data_AF-A0A536BLU4-F1
#
_entry.id   AF-A0A536BLU4-F1
#
_cell.length_a   1.000
_cell.length_b   1.000
_cell.length_c   1.000
_cell.angle_alpha   90.00
_cell.angle_beta   90.00
_cell.angle_gamma   90.00
#
_symmetry.space_group_name_H-M   'P 1'
#
loop_
_entity.id
_entity.type
_entity.pdbx_description
1 polymer ?
#
loop_
_entity_poly.entity_id
_entity_poly.type
_entity_poly.pdbx_seq_one_letter_code
_entity_poly.pdbx_strand_id
1 'polypeptide(L)'
;MRGRPLALRRRKQELPSLQGTVKRRVTQPAMPLAMKLPNLLSVEAVAAAIHRHPEVVRRQARDGRLPGEKIGRVWFFRPERLAEAGFSQFLPQMAGDSNAVLPGEPSVTPLLKALGEAGLQALQHLDRPAIFAAVATRLADAGLSTYFFDGTPDGSGLTIAYVHALHAAAEVARLTGREEVGTFIPFERVPVLHRACSTLKPQYIGDHDELVGRVAMVLQPEASANARRLSELLQMSAVISAPLVVGDQAIGAITVIGAGLRESDLPAVMAFANQTAAAIETARLLKESREMEEAMVLTLAGAIELREALRSRAYEHATLAERLAEHLGFDPARRRRVRYAALLQDFGKINLPDSILRKRGRLDAEERALMMTHPVVAADVLQRFKPLTDLAPIVRAHHEWFNGEGYPDGLKAEAIPIETRIISVVNAFFNVTFDLPLKTEQTVAEGLEELTRFAGINLDPKITEALVVMCREAGSRGTPWYEQLLVELFAAHSAPTGVKDILSVADSRELRIIYRIARETTAVLDLDTLLSRIVTIIREVMGYKMVSIFLPVNSASELRVGAQSGYSADITGLTLPIGQGIIGWVYTHGVPQIIPDVSADPRYIGLDDRVHSKLAFPLMSRGQVLGVLNAESEHADAFSEADVALMSAVGSQLASCLEVAQLHDTLKREASHDPLTRLNNRRHFLERIQQEITRAGATGESFSIVFLDVDELKRINDTYGHLAGDALLREVSNALMDAVRGEDVVARYGGDEFVVLLPATPAPAAASVVQRISDGIVRHRFMAGRELLQIPGVSLGLANFPEDGTTAEDLLASADATLYRQKRRAS
;
A
#
# COMPACT_ATOMS: atom_id res chain seq x y z
N MET A 1 71.74 12.94 -6.93
CA MET A 1 71.36 12.94 -8.36
C MET A 1 69.84 13.07 -8.42
N ARG A 2 69.28 14.28 -8.58
CA ARG A 2 68.92 14.96 -9.86
C ARG A 2 68.13 14.01 -10.78
N GLY A 3 66.91 14.27 -11.25
CA GLY A 3 66.10 15.48 -11.37
C GLY A 3 65.26 15.35 -12.67
N ARG A 4 64.00 15.84 -12.65
CA ARG A 4 63.11 16.30 -13.76
C ARG A 4 63.60 16.16 -15.22
N PRO A 5 62.72 15.98 -16.24
CA PRO A 5 61.80 17.07 -16.67
C PRO A 5 60.48 16.69 -17.39
N LEU A 6 59.42 17.49 -17.23
CA LEU A 6 58.90 18.57 -18.11
C LEU A 6 58.46 18.21 -19.54
N ALA A 7 57.15 18.43 -19.73
CA ALA A 7 56.47 19.12 -20.83
C ALA A 7 57.32 19.86 -21.89
N LEU A 8 56.88 19.73 -23.15
CA LEU A 8 57.00 20.76 -24.19
C LEU A 8 55.61 21.22 -24.62
N ARG A 9 55.19 22.33 -24.03
CA ARG A 9 54.18 23.28 -24.51
C ARG A 9 54.89 24.32 -25.38
N ARG A 10 54.23 24.80 -26.44
CA ARG A 10 54.09 26.23 -26.85
C ARG A 10 53.27 26.27 -28.15
N ARG A 11 52.40 27.23 -28.47
CA ARG A 11 51.56 28.24 -27.76
C ARG A 11 50.98 29.14 -28.87
N LYS A 12 49.71 29.53 -28.77
CA LYS A 12 49.13 30.89 -28.97
C LYS A 12 47.59 30.73 -28.99
N GLN A 13 46.87 31.08 -27.91
CA GLN A 13 46.24 32.40 -27.65
C GLN A 13 45.23 32.75 -28.77
N GLU A 14 43.94 33.02 -28.55
CA GLU A 14 43.29 33.93 -27.58
C GLU A 14 41.82 33.52 -27.29
N LEU A 15 41.30 33.93 -26.12
CA LEU A 15 39.87 34.06 -25.75
C LEU A 15 39.52 35.57 -25.86
N PRO A 16 38.26 36.04 -26.07
CA PRO A 16 37.15 35.74 -25.14
C PRO A 16 35.69 35.82 -25.68
N SER A 17 34.77 35.54 -24.74
CA SER A 17 33.44 36.14 -24.49
C SER A 17 32.18 35.70 -25.26
N LEU A 18 31.32 34.97 -24.50
CA LEU A 18 29.97 35.36 -24.03
C LEU A 18 28.84 35.77 -25.01
N GLN A 19 27.67 35.22 -24.68
CA GLN A 19 26.30 35.74 -24.84
C GLN A 19 25.52 35.50 -26.14
N GLY A 20 24.29 34.96 -25.94
CA GLY A 20 23.13 35.08 -26.83
C GLY A 20 23.15 34.12 -28.02
N THR A 21 22.06 33.50 -28.46
CA THR A 21 20.64 33.77 -28.23
C THR A 21 19.88 32.54 -28.74
N VAL A 22 18.92 32.06 -27.98
CA VAL A 22 17.84 31.20 -28.50
C VAL A 22 16.99 32.07 -29.44
N LYS A 23 16.79 31.64 -30.70
CA LYS A 23 15.66 32.08 -31.52
C LYS A 23 15.00 30.88 -32.20
N ARG A 24 13.80 30.57 -31.71
CA ARG A 24 12.74 29.79 -32.36
C ARG A 24 12.52 30.25 -33.81
N ARG A 25 12.18 29.31 -34.70
CA ARG A 25 11.08 29.33 -35.69
C ARG A 25 11.04 27.93 -36.34
N VAL A 26 9.95 27.29 -36.75
CA VAL A 26 8.50 27.54 -36.81
C VAL A 26 7.87 26.17 -37.16
N THR A 27 6.62 25.96 -36.76
CA THR A 27 5.75 24.82 -37.06
C THR A 27 5.59 24.50 -38.56
N GLN A 28 5.26 23.22 -38.84
CA GLN A 28 5.04 22.54 -40.12
C GLN A 28 4.19 23.30 -41.18
N PRO A 29 4.20 22.82 -42.44
CA PRO A 29 3.07 21.96 -42.86
C PRO A 29 3.50 20.67 -43.61
N ALA A 30 2.58 19.72 -43.66
CA ALA A 30 2.75 18.35 -44.11
C ALA A 30 2.62 18.13 -45.63
N MET A 31 3.10 16.93 -46.05
CA MET A 31 2.71 16.09 -47.22
C MET A 31 3.27 16.45 -48.61
N PRO A 32 3.34 15.49 -49.57
CA PRO A 32 3.50 14.02 -49.47
C PRO A 32 4.56 13.47 -50.46
N LEU A 33 5.31 12.42 -50.09
CA LEU A 33 5.84 11.50 -51.11
C LEU A 33 5.09 10.18 -51.03
N ALA A 34 3.91 10.22 -51.63
CA ALA A 34 3.24 9.05 -52.17
C ALA A 34 4.12 8.44 -53.28
N MET A 35 5.09 7.61 -52.90
CA MET A 35 5.41 6.44 -53.70
C MET A 35 4.55 5.32 -53.11
N LYS A 36 3.43 5.02 -53.78
CA LYS A 36 2.61 3.85 -53.52
C LYS A 36 3.48 2.61 -53.71
N LEU A 37 4.06 2.11 -52.63
CA LEU A 37 4.43 0.71 -52.50
C LEU A 37 3.32 0.06 -51.68
N PRO A 38 2.26 -0.48 -52.31
CA PRO A 38 1.19 -1.13 -51.57
C PRO A 38 1.78 -2.32 -50.80
N ASN A 39 1.36 -2.45 -49.54
CA ASN A 39 1.61 -3.61 -48.67
C ASN A 39 3.07 -3.82 -48.21
N LEU A 40 3.81 -2.77 -47.83
CA LEU A 40 5.08 -2.93 -47.08
C LEU A 40 4.91 -2.55 -45.60
N LEU A 41 5.32 -3.45 -44.70
CA LEU A 41 5.33 -3.24 -43.25
C LEU A 41 6.64 -2.59 -42.81
N SER A 42 6.56 -1.65 -41.85
CA SER A 42 7.75 -1.07 -41.22
C SER A 42 8.36 -2.03 -40.19
N VAL A 43 9.61 -1.77 -39.78
CA VAL A 43 10.27 -2.48 -38.68
C VAL A 43 9.39 -2.47 -37.42
N GLU A 44 8.81 -1.32 -37.10
CA GLU A 44 8.00 -1.12 -35.90
C GLU A 44 6.70 -1.94 -35.96
N ALA A 45 6.06 -2.04 -37.13
CA ALA A 45 4.88 -2.88 -37.32
C ALA A 45 5.19 -4.37 -37.17
N VAL A 46 6.29 -4.84 -37.76
CA VAL A 46 6.73 -6.24 -37.62
C VAL A 46 7.13 -6.55 -36.19
N ALA A 47 7.88 -5.65 -35.54
CA ALA A 47 8.32 -5.77 -34.16
C ALA A 47 7.15 -5.88 -33.18
N ALA A 48 6.11 -5.06 -33.36
CA ALA A 48 4.89 -5.12 -32.57
C ALA A 48 4.16 -6.47 -32.74
N ALA A 49 4.01 -6.94 -33.98
CA ALA A 49 3.27 -8.15 -34.31
C ALA A 49 3.96 -9.46 -33.92
N ILE A 50 5.30 -9.48 -33.76
CA ILE A 50 6.04 -10.65 -33.23
C ILE A 50 6.49 -10.47 -31.77
N HIS A 51 6.06 -9.39 -31.11
CA HIS A 51 6.42 -9.02 -29.73
C HIS A 51 7.93 -9.00 -29.46
N ARG A 52 8.70 -8.33 -30.33
CA ARG A 52 10.15 -8.15 -30.20
C ARG A 52 10.54 -6.68 -30.27
N HIS A 53 11.71 -6.34 -29.74
CA HIS A 53 12.23 -4.98 -29.83
C HIS A 53 12.62 -4.65 -31.30
N PRO A 54 12.35 -3.43 -31.82
CA PRO A 54 12.64 -3.05 -33.21
C PRO A 54 14.10 -3.29 -33.66
N GLU A 55 15.07 -3.11 -32.77
CA GLU A 55 16.49 -3.41 -33.06
C GLU A 55 16.76 -4.90 -33.35
N VAL A 56 16.00 -5.82 -32.73
CA VAL A 56 16.13 -7.25 -33.01
C VAL A 56 15.66 -7.57 -34.42
N VAL A 57 14.57 -6.94 -34.86
CA VAL A 57 14.02 -7.07 -36.22
C VAL A 57 14.99 -6.50 -37.26
N ARG A 58 15.61 -5.33 -37.00
CA ARG A 58 16.64 -4.73 -37.87
C ARG A 58 17.87 -5.62 -38.00
N ARG A 59 18.31 -6.23 -36.90
CA ARG A 59 19.43 -7.18 -36.88
C ARG A 59 19.11 -8.43 -37.67
N GLN A 60 17.95 -9.05 -37.46
CA GLN A 60 17.53 -10.25 -38.19
C GLN A 60 17.35 -10.00 -39.70
N ALA A 61 16.87 -8.82 -40.11
CA ALA A 61 16.81 -8.44 -41.52
C ALA A 61 18.21 -8.24 -42.12
N ARG A 62 19.14 -7.63 -41.37
CA ARG A 62 20.54 -7.48 -41.79
C ARG A 62 21.27 -8.82 -41.93
N ASP A 63 20.97 -9.76 -41.03
CA ASP A 63 21.56 -11.10 -41.00
C ASP A 63 20.85 -12.08 -41.97
N GLY A 64 19.86 -11.60 -42.76
CA GLY A 64 19.14 -12.39 -43.77
C GLY A 64 18.13 -13.40 -43.20
N ARG A 65 17.87 -13.38 -41.89
CA ARG A 65 16.95 -14.29 -41.19
C ARG A 65 15.49 -13.85 -41.30
N LEU A 66 15.24 -12.56 -41.53
CA LEU A 66 13.93 -12.04 -41.92
C LEU A 66 14.03 -11.47 -43.33
N PRO A 67 13.07 -11.78 -44.23
CA PRO A 67 13.08 -11.31 -45.60
C PRO A 67 12.66 -9.83 -45.69
N GLY A 68 13.56 -8.95 -45.26
CA GLY A 68 13.42 -7.50 -45.36
C GLY A 68 14.05 -6.93 -46.63
N GLU A 69 13.46 -5.86 -47.16
CA GLU A 69 14.01 -5.05 -48.23
C GLU A 69 14.46 -3.70 -47.65
N LYS A 70 15.72 -3.30 -47.92
CA LYS A 70 16.25 -2.03 -47.42
C LYS A 70 15.97 -0.93 -48.45
N ILE A 71 15.15 0.05 -48.08
CA ILE A 71 14.83 1.22 -48.91
C ILE A 71 15.39 2.46 -48.21
N GLY A 72 16.45 3.03 -48.78
CA GLY A 72 17.20 4.12 -48.14
C GLY A 72 17.92 3.66 -46.86
N ARG A 73 17.64 4.35 -45.74
CA ARG A 73 18.20 4.01 -44.40
C ARG A 73 17.28 3.10 -43.56
N VAL A 74 16.13 2.69 -44.09
CA VAL A 74 15.08 1.99 -43.34
C VAL A 74 14.80 0.62 -43.97
N TRP A 75 14.44 -0.36 -43.12
CA TRP A 75 14.02 -1.69 -43.55
C TRP A 75 12.50 -1.77 -43.66
N PHE A 76 12.01 -2.41 -44.71
CA PHE A 76 10.61 -2.69 -44.95
C PHE A 76 10.42 -4.19 -45.23
N PHE A 77 9.22 -4.71 -44.99
CA PHE A 77 8.93 -6.13 -45.14
C PHE A 77 7.65 -6.35 -45.94
N ARG A 78 7.68 -7.33 -46.85
CA ARG A 78 6.48 -7.79 -47.55
C ARG A 78 5.75 -8.82 -46.69
N PRO A 79 4.46 -8.65 -46.40
CA PRO A 79 3.68 -9.59 -45.60
C PRO A 79 3.72 -11.03 -46.15
N GLU A 80 3.71 -11.19 -47.48
CA GLU A 80 3.73 -12.51 -48.13
C GLU A 80 5.06 -13.23 -47.90
N ARG A 81 6.18 -12.50 -48.00
CA ARG A 81 7.53 -13.03 -47.71
C ARG A 81 7.71 -13.38 -46.24
N LEU A 82 7.13 -12.59 -45.33
CA LEU A 82 7.15 -12.90 -43.90
C LEU A 82 6.35 -14.18 -43.61
N ALA A 83 5.21 -14.38 -44.26
CA ALA A 83 4.43 -15.61 -44.17
C ALA A 83 5.20 -16.83 -44.70
N GLU A 84 5.89 -16.72 -45.83
CA GLU A 84 6.79 -17.76 -46.36
C GLU A 84 7.93 -18.11 -45.39
N ALA A 85 8.40 -17.13 -44.59
CA ALA A 85 9.41 -17.32 -43.56
C ALA A 85 8.86 -17.85 -42.21
N GLY A 86 7.59 -18.27 -42.17
CA GLY A 86 6.95 -18.88 -40.99
C GLY A 86 6.16 -17.91 -40.11
N PHE A 87 5.94 -16.66 -40.55
CA PHE A 87 5.16 -15.65 -39.82
C PHE A 87 3.81 -15.38 -40.52
N SER A 88 2.91 -16.37 -40.49
CA SER A 88 1.62 -16.34 -41.20
C SER A 88 0.65 -15.26 -40.72
N GLN A 89 0.86 -14.67 -39.54
CA GLN A 89 0.03 -13.60 -38.97
C GLN A 89 0.04 -12.28 -39.76
N PHE A 90 0.91 -12.16 -40.76
CA PHE A 90 1.03 -10.93 -41.56
C PHE A 90 0.15 -10.93 -42.83
N LEU A 91 -0.45 -12.05 -43.24
CA LEU A 91 -1.37 -12.07 -44.39
C LEU A 91 -2.69 -11.35 -44.08
N PRO A 92 -3.17 -10.42 -44.94
CA PRO A 92 -4.48 -9.80 -44.76
C PRO A 92 -5.61 -10.82 -45.00
N GLN A 93 -6.57 -10.89 -44.07
CA GLN A 93 -7.85 -11.57 -44.29
C GLN A 93 -8.61 -10.84 -45.40
N MET A 94 -8.68 -11.44 -46.59
CA MET A 94 -9.43 -10.90 -47.73
C MET A 94 -10.93 -11.12 -47.52
N ALA A 95 -11.70 -10.04 -47.50
CA ALA A 95 -13.15 -10.05 -47.63
C ALA A 95 -13.56 -9.82 -49.09
N GLY A 96 -14.46 -10.66 -49.62
CA GLY A 96 -15.35 -10.31 -50.73
C GLY A 96 -15.25 -11.13 -52.02
N ASP A 97 -16.29 -11.94 -52.25
CA ASP A 97 -16.87 -12.38 -53.53
C ASP A 97 -16.07 -13.24 -54.51
N SER A 98 -16.39 -14.54 -54.53
CA SER A 98 -16.51 -15.34 -55.76
C SER A 98 -17.34 -16.59 -55.49
N ASN A 99 -18.57 -16.60 -56.01
CA ASN A 99 -19.36 -17.82 -56.24
C ASN A 99 -18.58 -18.75 -57.17
N ALA A 100 -17.86 -19.72 -56.61
CA ALA A 100 -17.44 -20.94 -57.31
C ALA A 100 -17.30 -22.06 -56.28
N VAL A 101 -18.32 -22.91 -56.22
CA VAL A 101 -18.31 -24.13 -55.41
C VAL A 101 -17.22 -25.06 -55.96
N LEU A 102 -16.08 -25.11 -55.28
CA LEU A 102 -15.15 -26.24 -55.36
C LEU A 102 -15.58 -27.26 -54.30
N PRO A 103 -15.74 -28.54 -54.63
CA PRO A 103 -16.18 -29.54 -53.67
C PRO A 103 -15.02 -29.90 -52.73
N GLY A 104 -15.02 -29.36 -51.50
CA GLY A 104 -14.09 -29.85 -50.48
C GLY A 104 -13.70 -28.93 -49.31
N GLU A 105 -14.20 -27.69 -49.19
CA GLU A 105 -13.90 -26.86 -48.00
C GLU A 105 -14.95 -27.03 -46.89
N PRO A 106 -14.54 -27.17 -45.61
CA PRO A 106 -15.48 -27.28 -44.51
C PRO A 106 -16.19 -25.93 -44.33
N SER A 107 -17.51 -25.88 -44.56
CA SER A 107 -18.29 -24.69 -44.29
C SER A 107 -18.13 -24.31 -42.81
N VAL A 108 -17.76 -23.06 -42.53
CA VAL A 108 -17.77 -22.52 -41.16
C VAL A 108 -19.17 -22.74 -40.59
N THR A 109 -19.29 -23.63 -39.61
CA THR A 109 -20.56 -23.98 -38.99
C THR A 109 -21.16 -22.72 -38.33
N PRO A 110 -22.49 -22.53 -38.35
CA PRO A 110 -23.17 -21.42 -37.66
C PRO A 110 -22.70 -21.22 -36.20
N LEU A 111 -22.33 -22.33 -35.54
CA LEU A 111 -21.72 -22.37 -34.22
C LEU A 111 -20.39 -21.60 -34.15
N LEU A 112 -19.44 -21.83 -35.07
CA LEU A 112 -18.14 -21.15 -35.06
C LEU A 112 -18.28 -19.63 -35.21
N LYS A 113 -19.23 -19.17 -36.03
CA LYS A 113 -19.52 -17.74 -36.20
C LYS A 113 -20.12 -17.14 -34.93
N ALA A 114 -21.11 -17.80 -34.33
CA ALA A 114 -21.73 -17.35 -33.08
C ALA A 114 -20.72 -17.29 -31.92
N LEU A 115 -19.82 -18.28 -31.81
CA LEU A 115 -18.77 -18.32 -30.77
C LEU A 115 -17.75 -17.18 -30.93
N GLY A 116 -17.34 -16.85 -32.15
CA GLY A 116 -16.40 -15.74 -32.41
C GLY A 116 -16.97 -14.37 -32.04
N GLU A 117 -18.23 -14.11 -32.38
CA GLU A 117 -18.93 -12.86 -32.04
C GLU A 117 -19.19 -12.73 -30.53
N ALA A 118 -19.54 -13.85 -29.87
CA ALA A 118 -19.76 -13.91 -28.43
C ALA A 118 -18.50 -13.57 -27.62
N GLY A 119 -17.33 -14.07 -28.05
CA GLY A 119 -16.04 -13.78 -27.38
C GLY A 119 -15.68 -12.29 -27.43
N LEU A 120 -15.98 -11.60 -28.53
CA LEU A 120 -15.72 -10.16 -28.67
C LEU A 120 -16.66 -9.34 -27.78
N GLN A 121 -17.94 -9.75 -27.67
CA GLN A 121 -18.91 -9.08 -26.80
C GLN A 121 -18.60 -9.28 -25.32
N ALA A 122 -18.16 -10.48 -24.91
CA ALA A 122 -17.74 -10.76 -23.54
C ALA A 122 -16.67 -9.77 -23.05
N LEU A 123 -15.72 -9.38 -23.92
CA LEU A 123 -14.66 -8.42 -23.58
C LEU A 123 -15.14 -6.97 -23.37
N GLN A 124 -16.38 -6.65 -23.73
CA GLN A 124 -16.96 -5.31 -23.55
C GLN A 124 -17.61 -5.12 -22.17
N HIS A 125 -17.73 -6.18 -21.39
CA HIS A 125 -18.39 -6.18 -20.09
C HIS A 125 -17.38 -6.32 -18.95
N LEU A 126 -17.70 -5.70 -17.81
CA LEU A 126 -16.81 -5.64 -16.63
C LEU A 126 -17.33 -6.43 -15.43
N ASP A 127 -18.46 -7.12 -15.59
CA ASP A 127 -19.09 -7.95 -14.58
C ASP A 127 -19.49 -9.31 -15.18
N ARG A 128 -19.33 -10.37 -14.37
CA ARG A 128 -19.57 -11.75 -14.80
C ARG A 128 -21.00 -11.98 -15.33
N PRO A 129 -22.08 -11.47 -14.69
CA PRO A 129 -23.44 -11.66 -15.21
C PRO A 129 -23.65 -11.08 -16.60
N ALA A 130 -23.13 -9.88 -16.88
CA ALA A 130 -23.22 -9.28 -18.22
C ALA A 130 -22.40 -10.06 -19.24
N ILE A 131 -21.21 -10.56 -18.86
CA ILE A 131 -20.41 -11.47 -19.70
C ILE A 131 -21.22 -12.73 -20.05
N PHE A 132 -21.80 -13.41 -19.05
CA PHE A 132 -22.61 -14.59 -19.25
C PHE A 132 -23.84 -14.33 -20.11
N ALA A 133 -24.54 -13.22 -19.88
CA ALA A 133 -25.71 -12.85 -20.66
C ALA A 133 -25.38 -12.55 -22.13
N ALA A 134 -24.30 -11.79 -22.39
CA ALA A 134 -23.85 -11.49 -23.74
C ALA A 134 -23.47 -12.77 -24.50
N VAL A 135 -22.74 -13.66 -23.83
CA VAL A 135 -22.37 -14.96 -24.38
C VAL A 135 -23.60 -15.82 -24.66
N ALA A 136 -24.49 -15.97 -23.68
CA ALA A 136 -25.63 -16.87 -23.77
C ALA A 136 -26.62 -16.43 -24.85
N THR A 137 -26.81 -15.12 -25.03
CA THR A 137 -27.66 -14.56 -26.09
C THR A 137 -27.20 -15.01 -27.48
N ARG A 138 -25.88 -15.08 -27.70
CA ARG A 138 -25.31 -15.51 -29.00
C ARG A 138 -25.38 -17.01 -29.22
N LEU A 139 -25.20 -17.80 -28.17
CA LEU A 139 -25.43 -19.24 -28.25
C LEU A 139 -26.91 -19.55 -28.49
N ALA A 140 -27.80 -18.73 -27.96
CA ALA A 140 -29.23 -18.82 -28.22
C ALA A 140 -29.58 -18.50 -29.68
N ASP A 141 -28.95 -17.50 -30.30
CA ASP A 141 -29.09 -17.22 -31.74
C ASP A 141 -28.70 -18.44 -32.61
N ALA A 142 -27.81 -19.30 -32.11
CA ALA A 142 -27.40 -20.56 -32.74
C ALA A 142 -28.29 -21.76 -32.37
N GLY A 143 -29.38 -21.54 -31.62
CA GLY A 143 -30.29 -22.60 -31.20
C GLY A 143 -29.75 -23.49 -30.07
N LEU A 144 -28.83 -22.96 -29.23
CA LEU A 144 -28.28 -23.68 -28.08
C LEU A 144 -28.71 -23.07 -26.74
N SER A 145 -29.06 -23.93 -25.78
CA SER A 145 -29.26 -23.54 -24.38
C SER A 145 -27.92 -23.61 -23.63
N THR A 146 -27.72 -22.70 -22.67
CA THR A 146 -26.41 -22.53 -22.01
C THR A 146 -26.55 -22.45 -20.50
N TYR A 147 -25.67 -23.17 -19.80
CA TYR A 147 -25.49 -23.11 -18.35
C TYR A 147 -24.06 -22.70 -18.03
N PHE A 148 -23.91 -21.72 -17.16
CA PHE A 148 -22.63 -21.33 -16.56
C PHE A 148 -22.58 -21.76 -15.12
N PHE A 149 -21.42 -22.26 -14.71
CA PHE A 149 -21.15 -22.73 -13.37
C PHE A 149 -19.90 -22.03 -12.82
N ASP A 150 -19.99 -21.54 -11.59
CA ASP A 150 -18.83 -21.09 -10.82
C ASP A 150 -18.29 -22.25 -9.97
N GLY A 151 -16.97 -22.36 -9.87
CA GLY A 151 -16.32 -23.27 -8.91
C GLY A 151 -16.50 -22.79 -7.48
N THR A 152 -16.70 -23.72 -6.54
CA THR A 152 -16.69 -23.35 -5.11
C THR A 152 -15.26 -23.16 -4.59
N PRO A 153 -15.03 -22.24 -3.63
CA PRO A 153 -13.68 -21.97 -3.10
C PRO A 153 -12.99 -23.18 -2.47
N ASP A 154 -13.76 -24.13 -1.94
CA ASP A 154 -13.31 -25.38 -1.33
C ASP A 154 -13.10 -26.52 -2.34
N GLY A 155 -13.43 -26.29 -3.62
CA GLY A 155 -13.33 -27.28 -4.70
C GLY A 155 -14.30 -28.46 -4.59
N SER A 156 -15.31 -28.40 -3.72
CA SER A 156 -16.26 -29.51 -3.48
C SER A 156 -17.32 -29.67 -4.58
N GLY A 157 -17.55 -28.63 -5.38
CA GLY A 157 -18.52 -28.69 -6.45
C GLY A 157 -18.62 -27.41 -7.28
N LEU A 158 -19.81 -27.21 -7.86
CA LEU A 158 -20.13 -26.12 -8.76
C LEU A 158 -21.43 -25.44 -8.32
N THR A 159 -21.52 -24.13 -8.49
CA THR A 159 -22.75 -23.37 -8.30
C THR A 159 -23.25 -22.87 -9.64
N ILE A 160 -24.54 -23.04 -9.94
CA ILE A 160 -25.13 -22.49 -11.17
C ILE A 160 -25.07 -20.96 -11.09
N ALA A 161 -24.27 -20.34 -11.97
CA ALA A 161 -24.02 -18.91 -11.99
C ALA A 161 -24.97 -18.17 -12.95
N TYR A 162 -25.34 -18.81 -14.06
CA TYR A 162 -26.25 -18.23 -15.05
C TYR A 162 -26.87 -19.31 -15.93
N VAL A 163 -28.12 -19.12 -16.34
CA VAL A 163 -28.86 -20.03 -17.23
C VAL A 163 -29.54 -19.26 -18.34
N HIS A 164 -29.46 -19.78 -19.57
CA HIS A 164 -30.27 -19.35 -20.69
C HIS A 164 -30.89 -20.55 -21.38
N ALA A 165 -32.19 -20.75 -21.17
CA ALA A 165 -32.98 -21.81 -21.78
C ALA A 165 -33.83 -21.25 -22.93
N LEU A 166 -33.69 -21.84 -24.13
CA LEU A 166 -34.41 -21.39 -25.34
C LEU A 166 -35.94 -21.53 -25.25
N HIS A 167 -36.42 -22.51 -24.48
CA HIS A 167 -37.83 -22.80 -24.34
C HIS A 167 -38.19 -22.97 -22.86
N ALA A 168 -39.23 -22.24 -22.43
CA ALA A 168 -39.96 -22.41 -21.17
C ALA A 168 -39.16 -22.29 -19.86
N ALA A 169 -38.38 -21.21 -19.67
CA ALA A 169 -37.72 -20.88 -18.39
C ALA A 169 -38.67 -20.94 -17.17
N ALA A 170 -39.94 -20.53 -17.35
CA ALA A 170 -40.97 -20.58 -16.30
C ALA A 170 -41.51 -21.99 -16.00
N GLU A 171 -41.42 -22.93 -16.95
CA GLU A 171 -41.85 -24.32 -16.77
C GLU A 171 -40.71 -25.18 -16.20
N VAL A 172 -39.47 -24.88 -16.61
CA VAL A 172 -38.23 -25.40 -16.01
C VAL A 172 -38.16 -25.08 -14.52
N ALA A 173 -38.34 -23.81 -14.12
CA ALA A 173 -38.38 -23.41 -12.71
C ALA A 173 -39.53 -24.06 -11.90
N ARG A 174 -40.67 -24.36 -12.53
CA ARG A 174 -41.78 -25.10 -11.89
C ARG A 174 -41.45 -26.58 -11.68
N LEU A 175 -40.76 -27.20 -12.62
CA LEU A 175 -40.40 -28.63 -12.58
C LEU A 175 -39.25 -28.91 -11.60
N THR A 176 -38.34 -27.95 -11.40
CA THR A 176 -37.21 -28.04 -10.46
C THR A 176 -37.55 -27.52 -9.06
N GLY A 177 -38.61 -26.72 -8.91
CA GLY A 177 -39.16 -26.28 -7.62
C GLY A 177 -38.28 -25.28 -6.85
N ARG A 178 -37.25 -24.71 -7.49
CA ARG A 178 -36.30 -23.72 -6.93
C ARG A 178 -35.82 -22.76 -8.03
N GLU A 179 -35.31 -21.59 -7.64
CA GLU A 179 -34.50 -20.78 -8.55
C GLU A 179 -33.23 -21.54 -8.93
N GLU A 180 -32.98 -21.72 -10.24
CA GLU A 180 -31.84 -22.51 -10.72
C GLU A 180 -30.51 -21.84 -10.40
N VAL A 181 -30.42 -20.52 -10.57
CA VAL A 181 -29.22 -19.73 -10.27
C VAL A 181 -28.97 -19.71 -8.76
N GLY A 182 -27.72 -19.91 -8.35
CA GLY A 182 -27.32 -20.04 -6.95
C GLY A 182 -27.41 -21.45 -6.38
N THR A 183 -27.90 -22.43 -7.15
CA THR A 183 -27.94 -23.83 -6.71
C THR A 183 -26.55 -24.45 -6.73
N PHE A 184 -26.09 -24.91 -5.56
CA PHE A 184 -24.87 -25.70 -5.42
C PHE A 184 -25.08 -27.18 -5.82
N ILE A 185 -24.14 -27.72 -6.57
CA ILE A 185 -24.13 -29.10 -7.06
C ILE A 185 -22.77 -29.73 -6.72
N PRO A 186 -22.72 -30.73 -5.82
CA PRO A 186 -21.48 -31.43 -5.51
C PRO A 186 -21.00 -32.27 -6.69
N PHE A 187 -19.68 -32.39 -6.88
CA PHE A 187 -19.11 -33.11 -8.02
C PHE A 187 -19.53 -34.58 -8.11
N GLU A 188 -19.84 -35.21 -6.98
CA GLU A 188 -20.39 -36.58 -6.91
C GLU A 188 -21.68 -36.74 -7.71
N ARG A 189 -22.49 -35.68 -7.83
CA ARG A 189 -23.76 -35.69 -8.58
C ARG A 189 -23.59 -35.29 -10.05
N VAL A 190 -22.46 -34.72 -10.43
CA VAL A 190 -22.16 -34.28 -11.80
C VAL A 190 -20.78 -34.76 -12.28
N PRO A 191 -20.56 -36.08 -12.41
CA PRO A 191 -19.24 -36.65 -12.72
C PRO A 191 -18.66 -36.21 -14.08
N VAL A 192 -19.50 -35.77 -15.02
CA VAL A 192 -19.07 -35.25 -16.33
C VAL A 192 -18.44 -33.87 -16.18
N LEU A 193 -19.09 -32.98 -15.43
CA LEU A 193 -18.54 -31.67 -15.10
C LEU A 193 -17.30 -31.80 -14.22
N HIS A 194 -17.32 -32.73 -13.25
CA HIS A 194 -16.13 -33.06 -12.46
C HIS A 194 -14.96 -33.49 -13.35
N ARG A 195 -15.19 -34.39 -14.32
CA ARG A 195 -14.18 -34.80 -15.28
C ARG A 195 -13.71 -33.64 -16.16
N ALA A 196 -14.62 -32.79 -16.61
CA ALA A 196 -14.28 -31.61 -17.42
C ALA A 196 -13.34 -30.67 -16.67
N CYS A 197 -13.66 -30.33 -15.41
CA CYS A 197 -12.86 -29.46 -14.56
C CYS A 197 -11.54 -30.09 -14.12
N SER A 198 -11.54 -31.38 -13.73
CA SER A 198 -10.32 -32.07 -13.24
C SER A 198 -9.33 -32.40 -14.36
N THR A 199 -9.81 -32.70 -15.57
CA THR A 199 -8.94 -33.01 -16.73
C THR A 199 -8.62 -31.81 -17.60
N LEU A 200 -9.27 -30.66 -17.33
CA LEU A 200 -9.22 -29.45 -18.16
C LEU A 200 -9.58 -29.71 -19.64
N LYS A 201 -10.41 -30.72 -19.90
CA LYS A 201 -10.82 -31.15 -21.25
C LYS A 201 -12.35 -31.17 -21.38
N PRO A 202 -12.89 -30.72 -22.52
CA PRO A 202 -14.33 -30.73 -22.72
C PRO A 202 -14.86 -32.17 -22.81
N GLN A 203 -16.11 -32.38 -22.41
CA GLN A 203 -16.80 -33.67 -22.42
C GLN A 203 -18.05 -33.57 -23.32
N TYR A 204 -18.28 -34.60 -24.13
CA TYR A 204 -19.44 -34.72 -25.01
C TYR A 204 -20.33 -35.88 -24.57
N ILE A 205 -21.65 -35.67 -24.61
CA ILE A 205 -22.65 -36.73 -24.46
C ILE A 205 -23.68 -36.55 -25.57
N GLY A 206 -23.81 -37.56 -26.42
CA GLY A 206 -24.79 -37.58 -27.52
C GLY A 206 -25.89 -38.63 -27.39
N ASP A 207 -25.90 -39.38 -26.29
CA ASP A 207 -26.94 -40.37 -25.99
C ASP A 207 -28.04 -39.74 -25.12
N HIS A 208 -29.26 -39.70 -25.66
CA HIS A 208 -30.41 -39.11 -24.99
C HIS A 208 -30.80 -39.84 -23.70
N ASP A 209 -30.71 -41.18 -23.67
CA ASP A 209 -31.06 -41.97 -22.48
C ASP A 209 -30.03 -41.76 -21.36
N GLU A 210 -28.76 -41.60 -21.73
CA GLU A 210 -27.69 -41.25 -20.80
C GLU A 210 -27.90 -39.83 -20.22
N LEU A 211 -28.29 -38.86 -21.06
CA LEU A 211 -28.59 -37.49 -20.63
C LEU A 211 -29.75 -37.43 -19.64
N VAL A 212 -30.86 -38.12 -19.95
CA VAL A 212 -32.03 -38.22 -19.06
C VAL A 212 -31.65 -38.84 -17.72
N GLY A 213 -30.84 -39.92 -17.72
CA GLY A 213 -30.35 -40.54 -16.50
C GLY A 213 -29.50 -39.61 -15.64
N ARG A 214 -28.66 -38.78 -16.28
CA ARG A 214 -27.79 -37.81 -15.58
C ARG A 214 -28.58 -36.63 -15.01
N VAL A 215 -29.57 -36.11 -15.73
CA VAL A 215 -30.46 -35.05 -15.23
C VAL A 215 -31.27 -35.54 -14.02
N ALA A 216 -31.71 -36.81 -14.03
CA ALA A 216 -32.40 -37.42 -12.89
C ALA A 216 -31.52 -37.51 -11.63
N MET A 217 -30.20 -37.70 -11.77
CA MET A 217 -29.27 -37.67 -10.63
C MET A 217 -29.16 -36.28 -9.98
N VAL A 218 -29.30 -35.21 -10.77
CA VAL A 218 -29.25 -33.83 -10.30
C VAL A 218 -30.56 -33.42 -9.61
N LEU A 219 -31.71 -33.85 -10.14
CA LEU A 219 -33.05 -33.50 -9.65
C LEU A 219 -33.57 -34.39 -8.49
N GLN A 220 -32.75 -35.29 -7.96
CA GLN A 220 -33.07 -36.36 -6.99
C GLN A 220 -33.84 -37.57 -7.58
N PRO A 221 -33.70 -38.78 -6.99
CA PRO A 221 -34.17 -40.04 -7.59
C PRO A 221 -35.70 -40.13 -7.82
N GLU A 222 -36.49 -39.42 -7.02
CA GLU A 222 -37.96 -39.44 -7.08
C GLU A 222 -38.53 -38.63 -8.25
N ALA A 223 -37.68 -37.87 -8.97
CA ALA A 223 -38.06 -36.93 -10.03
C ALA A 223 -37.79 -37.44 -11.47
N SER A 224 -37.63 -38.75 -11.69
CA SER A 224 -37.30 -39.33 -13.02
C SER A 224 -38.29 -38.95 -14.13
N ALA A 225 -39.59 -38.82 -13.80
CA ALA A 225 -40.60 -38.32 -14.73
C ALA A 225 -40.40 -36.84 -15.10
N ASN A 226 -39.95 -36.03 -14.15
CA ASN A 226 -39.60 -34.63 -14.38
C ASN A 226 -38.30 -34.52 -15.20
N ALA A 227 -37.34 -35.43 -15.03
CA ALA A 227 -36.11 -35.46 -15.82
C ALA A 227 -36.35 -35.74 -17.31
N ARG A 228 -37.24 -36.70 -17.64
CA ARG A 228 -37.67 -36.93 -19.04
C ARG A 228 -38.37 -35.71 -19.62
N ARG A 229 -39.31 -35.13 -18.87
CA ARG A 229 -40.04 -33.94 -19.30
C ARG A 229 -39.15 -32.71 -19.46
N LEU A 230 -38.14 -32.55 -18.61
CA LEU A 230 -37.11 -31.49 -18.72
C LEU A 230 -36.24 -31.71 -19.96
N SER A 231 -35.84 -32.95 -20.23
CA SER A 231 -35.08 -33.34 -21.42
C SER A 231 -35.84 -33.05 -22.72
N GLU A 232 -37.15 -33.32 -22.75
CA GLU A 232 -38.04 -33.00 -23.87
C GLU A 232 -38.23 -31.48 -24.05
N LEU A 233 -38.47 -30.74 -22.97
CA LEU A 233 -38.63 -29.28 -22.99
C LEU A 233 -37.38 -28.54 -23.44
N LEU A 234 -36.19 -29.02 -23.03
CA LEU A 234 -34.90 -28.44 -23.40
C LEU A 234 -34.35 -29.01 -24.72
N GLN A 235 -35.06 -29.91 -25.39
CA GLN A 235 -34.61 -30.64 -26.58
C GLN A 235 -33.19 -31.20 -26.43
N MET A 236 -32.91 -31.84 -25.29
CA MET A 236 -31.56 -32.33 -24.95
C MET A 236 -31.19 -33.55 -25.80
N SER A 237 -30.70 -33.34 -27.02
CA SER A 237 -30.18 -34.45 -27.86
C SER A 237 -28.69 -34.67 -27.65
N ALA A 238 -27.94 -33.60 -27.41
CA ALA A 238 -26.52 -33.65 -27.14
C ALA A 238 -26.09 -32.50 -26.21
N VAL A 239 -25.03 -32.74 -25.45
CA VAL A 239 -24.46 -31.81 -24.47
C VAL A 239 -22.94 -31.77 -24.60
N ILE A 240 -22.38 -30.56 -24.58
CA ILE A 240 -20.94 -30.34 -24.41
C ILE A 240 -20.70 -29.54 -23.15
N SER A 241 -19.91 -30.09 -22.23
CA SER A 241 -19.46 -29.40 -21.02
C SER A 241 -17.96 -29.12 -21.13
N ALA A 242 -17.58 -27.84 -21.06
CA ALA A 242 -16.19 -27.40 -21.12
C ALA A 242 -15.80 -26.63 -19.83
N PRO A 243 -14.58 -26.81 -19.32
CA PRO A 243 -14.10 -26.05 -18.18
C PRO A 243 -13.76 -24.61 -18.59
N LEU A 244 -14.04 -23.66 -17.69
CA LEU A 244 -13.55 -22.29 -17.81
C LEU A 244 -12.19 -22.23 -17.12
N VAL A 245 -11.11 -22.13 -17.90
CA VAL A 245 -9.74 -22.28 -17.39
C VAL A 245 -9.02 -20.93 -17.33
N VAL A 246 -8.42 -20.64 -16.18
CA VAL A 246 -7.50 -19.52 -15.98
C VAL A 246 -6.19 -20.08 -15.41
N GLY A 247 -5.08 -19.90 -16.14
CA GLY A 247 -3.83 -20.58 -15.82
C GLY A 247 -4.00 -22.10 -15.89
N ASP A 248 -3.67 -22.80 -14.80
CA ASP A 248 -3.80 -24.26 -14.67
C ASP A 248 -5.02 -24.68 -13.83
N GLN A 249 -5.97 -23.78 -13.59
CA GLN A 249 -7.15 -24.03 -12.74
C GLN A 249 -8.45 -23.79 -13.50
N ALA A 250 -9.43 -24.68 -13.27
CA ALA A 250 -10.81 -24.46 -13.70
C ALA A 250 -11.52 -23.55 -12.68
N ILE A 251 -11.85 -22.32 -13.08
CA ILE A 251 -12.60 -21.37 -12.26
C ILE A 251 -14.11 -21.64 -12.29
N GLY A 252 -14.54 -22.56 -13.16
CA GLY A 252 -15.95 -22.88 -13.40
C GLY A 252 -16.09 -23.77 -14.63
N ALA A 253 -17.32 -23.87 -15.15
CA ALA A 253 -17.62 -24.61 -16.37
C ALA A 253 -18.75 -23.95 -17.17
N ILE A 254 -18.76 -24.22 -18.47
CA ILE A 254 -19.88 -23.93 -19.37
C ILE A 254 -20.44 -25.24 -19.89
N THR A 255 -21.77 -25.38 -19.89
CA THR A 255 -22.48 -26.49 -20.53
C THR A 255 -23.40 -25.95 -21.60
N VAL A 256 -23.25 -26.46 -22.81
CA VAL A 256 -24.04 -26.08 -23.99
C VAL A 256 -24.88 -27.28 -24.42
N ILE A 257 -26.16 -27.05 -24.70
CA ILE A 257 -27.18 -28.09 -24.91
C ILE A 257 -27.95 -27.79 -26.19
N GLY A 258 -28.10 -28.78 -27.07
CA GLY A 258 -29.00 -28.66 -28.23
C GLY A 258 -28.88 -29.79 -29.25
N ALA A 259 -29.86 -29.86 -30.15
CA ALA A 259 -30.01 -30.95 -31.12
C ALA A 259 -28.95 -30.99 -32.24
N GLY A 260 -28.18 -29.90 -32.42
CA GLY A 260 -27.17 -29.76 -33.46
C GLY A 260 -25.73 -30.07 -33.04
N LEU A 261 -25.47 -30.35 -31.77
CA LEU A 261 -24.11 -30.55 -31.24
C LEU A 261 -23.55 -31.93 -31.61
N ARG A 262 -22.28 -31.97 -32.01
CA ARG A 262 -21.53 -33.18 -32.34
C ARG A 262 -20.22 -33.21 -31.57
N GLU A 263 -19.62 -34.39 -31.45
CA GLU A 263 -18.30 -34.55 -30.84
C GLU A 263 -17.22 -33.71 -31.57
N SER A 264 -17.36 -33.50 -32.88
CA SER A 264 -16.47 -32.63 -33.68
C SER A 264 -16.48 -31.16 -33.24
N ASP A 265 -17.49 -30.72 -32.48
CA ASP A 265 -17.62 -29.34 -32.00
C ASP A 265 -16.86 -29.09 -30.69
N LEU A 266 -16.30 -30.13 -30.05
CA LEU A 266 -15.51 -30.03 -28.81
C LEU A 266 -14.40 -28.96 -28.87
N PRO A 267 -13.57 -28.87 -29.93
CA PRO A 267 -12.53 -27.85 -30.00
C PRO A 267 -13.09 -26.42 -30.06
N ALA A 268 -14.22 -26.22 -30.74
CA ALA A 268 -14.86 -24.92 -30.87
C ALA A 268 -15.44 -24.46 -29.52
N VAL A 269 -16.15 -25.34 -28.80
CA VAL A 269 -16.68 -25.04 -27.47
C VAL A 269 -15.56 -24.82 -26.45
N MET A 270 -14.45 -25.56 -26.54
CA MET A 270 -13.29 -25.34 -25.66
C MET A 270 -12.59 -24.01 -25.93
N ALA A 271 -12.34 -23.68 -27.19
CA ALA A 271 -11.75 -22.38 -27.56
C ALA A 271 -12.60 -21.22 -27.04
N PHE A 272 -13.91 -21.40 -27.09
CA PHE A 272 -14.87 -20.44 -26.58
C PHE A 272 -14.91 -20.36 -25.04
N ALA A 273 -14.87 -21.49 -24.34
CA ALA A 273 -14.76 -21.55 -22.89
C ALA A 273 -13.51 -20.81 -22.40
N ASN A 274 -12.39 -20.96 -23.11
CA ASN A 274 -11.15 -20.23 -22.83
C ASN A 274 -11.28 -18.72 -23.05
N GLN A 275 -11.96 -18.26 -24.11
CA GLN A 275 -12.22 -16.83 -24.33
C GLN A 275 -13.11 -16.24 -23.25
N THR A 276 -14.15 -16.96 -22.85
CA THR A 276 -15.06 -16.55 -21.77
C THR A 276 -14.31 -16.47 -20.44
N ALA A 277 -13.48 -17.46 -20.13
CA ALA A 277 -12.62 -17.45 -18.94
C ALA A 277 -11.63 -16.27 -18.94
N ALA A 278 -11.02 -15.96 -20.08
CA ALA A 278 -10.13 -14.81 -20.23
C ALA A 278 -10.85 -13.47 -20.03
N ALA A 279 -12.09 -13.32 -20.54
CA ALA A 279 -12.90 -12.13 -20.32
C ALA A 279 -13.27 -11.96 -18.83
N ILE A 280 -13.66 -13.04 -18.17
CA ILE A 280 -13.95 -13.07 -16.72
C ILE A 280 -12.72 -12.66 -15.92
N GLU A 281 -11.56 -13.21 -16.24
CA GLU A 281 -10.31 -12.91 -15.55
C GLU A 281 -9.88 -11.45 -15.78
N THR A 282 -10.03 -10.95 -17.00
CA THR A 282 -9.75 -9.54 -17.31
C THR A 282 -10.65 -8.60 -16.51
N ALA A 283 -11.94 -8.91 -16.41
CA ALA A 283 -12.89 -8.14 -15.60
C ALA A 283 -12.53 -8.17 -14.11
N ARG A 284 -12.13 -9.34 -13.58
CA ARG A 284 -11.66 -9.51 -12.19
C ARG A 284 -10.41 -8.66 -11.93
N LEU A 285 -9.38 -8.80 -12.76
CA LEU A 285 -8.12 -8.06 -12.63
C LEU A 285 -8.33 -6.55 -12.74
N LEU A 286 -9.21 -6.08 -13.63
CA LEU A 286 -9.54 -4.66 -13.72
C LEU A 286 -10.27 -4.15 -12.47
N LYS A 287 -11.17 -4.96 -11.91
CA LYS A 287 -11.87 -4.64 -10.66
C LYS A 287 -10.88 -4.55 -9.49
N GLU A 288 -10.03 -5.56 -9.31
CA GLU A 288 -9.00 -5.57 -8.27
C GLU A 288 -8.01 -4.41 -8.43
N SER A 289 -7.59 -4.11 -9.66
CA SER A 289 -6.74 -2.96 -9.93
C SER A 289 -7.41 -1.64 -9.53
N ARG A 290 -8.72 -1.50 -9.75
CA ARG A 290 -9.49 -0.30 -9.35
C ARG A 290 -9.65 -0.21 -7.84
N GLU A 291 -9.94 -1.32 -7.17
CA GLU A 291 -10.05 -1.37 -5.71
C GLU A 291 -8.70 -1.04 -5.05
N MET A 292 -7.60 -1.54 -5.62
CA MET A 292 -6.25 -1.25 -5.15
C MET A 292 -5.85 0.21 -5.40
N GLU A 293 -6.25 0.80 -6.53
CA GLU A 293 -6.09 2.24 -6.80
C GLU A 293 -6.86 3.08 -5.77
N GLU A 294 -8.11 2.74 -5.49
CA GLU A 294 -8.94 3.44 -4.52
C GLU A 294 -8.38 3.34 -3.10
N ALA A 295 -7.97 2.13 -2.69
CA ALA A 295 -7.33 1.91 -1.40
C ALA A 295 -6.03 2.73 -1.25
N MET A 296 -5.25 2.85 -2.33
CA MET A 296 -4.05 3.70 -2.34
C MET A 296 -4.42 5.18 -2.12
N VAL A 297 -5.41 5.69 -2.86
CA VAL A 297 -5.87 7.08 -2.73
C VAL A 297 -6.35 7.37 -1.31
N LEU A 298 -7.18 6.49 -0.74
CA LEU A 298 -7.68 6.65 0.63
C LEU A 298 -6.58 6.57 1.67
N THR A 299 -5.58 5.70 1.48
CA THR A 299 -4.43 5.61 2.37
C THR A 299 -3.60 6.89 2.35
N LEU A 300 -3.33 7.43 1.15
CA LEU A 300 -2.60 8.69 0.98
C LEU A 300 -3.36 9.88 1.56
N ALA A 301 -4.67 9.97 1.31
CA ALA A 301 -5.53 11.01 1.86
C ALA A 301 -5.53 10.94 3.40
N GLY A 302 -5.78 9.75 3.96
CA GLY A 302 -5.77 9.50 5.39
C GLY A 302 -4.47 9.93 6.06
N ALA A 303 -3.30 9.70 5.43
CA ALA A 303 -2.01 10.12 5.98
C ALA A 303 -1.92 11.65 6.24
N ILE A 304 -2.56 12.48 5.41
CA ILE A 304 -2.62 13.94 5.63
C ILE A 304 -3.59 14.27 6.75
N GLU A 305 -4.75 13.63 6.77
CA GLU A 305 -5.75 13.84 7.83
C GLU A 305 -5.18 13.55 9.22
N LEU A 306 -4.34 12.51 9.32
CA LEU A 306 -3.63 12.16 10.55
C LEU A 306 -2.70 13.27 11.02
N ARG A 307 -2.06 13.98 10.07
CA ARG A 307 -1.11 15.04 10.39
C ARG A 307 -1.80 16.36 10.74
N GLU A 308 -2.93 16.65 10.11
CA GLU A 308 -3.72 17.89 10.28
C GLU A 308 -4.62 17.91 11.53
N ALA A 309 -4.71 16.81 12.29
CA ALA A 309 -5.39 16.71 13.59
C ALA A 309 -6.86 17.22 13.60
N LEU A 310 -7.81 16.31 13.34
CA LEU A 310 -9.26 16.45 13.58
C LEU A 310 -10.00 17.57 12.82
N ARG A 311 -9.43 18.13 11.75
CA ARG A 311 -10.06 19.18 10.91
C ARG A 311 -10.36 18.80 9.47
N SER A 312 -9.93 17.62 9.01
CA SER A 312 -10.15 17.21 7.62
C SER A 312 -11.63 16.87 7.38
N ARG A 313 -12.17 17.40 6.28
CA ARG A 313 -13.46 17.04 5.65
C ARG A 313 -13.26 16.60 4.20
N ALA A 314 -12.08 16.03 3.91
CA ALA A 314 -11.70 15.66 2.55
C ALA A 314 -12.71 14.69 1.92
N TYR A 315 -13.29 13.80 2.73
CA TYR A 315 -14.31 12.86 2.27
C TYR A 315 -15.63 13.54 1.87
N GLU A 316 -16.12 14.47 2.69
CA GLU A 316 -17.34 15.24 2.42
C GLU A 316 -17.15 16.13 1.19
N HIS A 317 -15.99 16.77 1.05
CA HIS A 317 -15.61 17.53 -0.15
C HIS A 317 -15.63 16.64 -1.40
N ALA A 318 -14.98 15.47 -1.34
CA ALA A 318 -14.89 14.56 -2.47
C ALA A 318 -16.26 14.00 -2.88
N THR A 319 -17.11 13.68 -1.91
CA THR A 319 -18.47 13.17 -2.14
C THR A 319 -19.35 14.20 -2.83
N LEU A 320 -19.32 15.46 -2.36
CA LEU A 320 -20.09 16.53 -3.00
C LEU A 320 -19.53 16.88 -4.39
N ALA A 321 -18.21 16.88 -4.57
CA ALA A 321 -17.57 17.14 -5.86
C ALA A 321 -17.90 16.04 -6.89
N GLU A 322 -17.89 14.78 -6.50
CA GLU A 322 -18.30 13.66 -7.36
C GLU A 322 -19.76 13.79 -7.80
N ARG A 323 -20.65 14.17 -6.86
CA ARG A 323 -22.07 14.38 -7.14
C ARG A 323 -22.30 15.57 -8.08
N LEU A 324 -21.57 16.67 -7.88
CA LEU A 324 -21.62 17.82 -8.79
C LEU A 324 -21.11 17.43 -10.19
N ALA A 325 -20.07 16.62 -10.28
CA ALA A 325 -19.58 16.09 -11.56
C ALA A 325 -20.64 15.21 -12.26
N GLU A 326 -21.37 14.37 -11.51
CA GLU A 326 -22.51 13.60 -12.02
C GLU A 326 -23.62 14.51 -12.57
N HIS A 327 -24.00 15.55 -11.83
CA HIS A 327 -25.00 16.52 -12.28
C HIS A 327 -24.58 17.25 -13.56
N LEU A 328 -23.27 17.47 -13.75
CA LEU A 328 -22.69 18.04 -14.97
C LEU A 328 -22.53 17.02 -16.13
N GLY A 329 -22.98 15.77 -15.95
CA GLY A 329 -22.99 14.73 -16.99
C GLY A 329 -21.66 14.00 -17.19
N PHE A 330 -20.79 13.94 -16.17
CA PHE A 330 -19.52 13.24 -16.27
C PHE A 330 -19.71 11.72 -16.21
N ASP A 331 -18.96 10.99 -17.04
CA ASP A 331 -18.92 9.53 -16.99
C ASP A 331 -18.30 9.00 -15.68
N PRO A 332 -18.49 7.71 -15.32
CA PRO A 332 -17.94 7.13 -14.09
C PRO A 332 -16.42 7.25 -13.93
N ALA A 333 -15.65 7.25 -15.01
CA ALA A 333 -14.20 7.37 -14.93
C ALA A 333 -13.78 8.82 -14.60
N ARG A 334 -14.44 9.81 -15.20
CA ARG A 334 -14.19 11.23 -14.90
C ARG A 334 -14.65 11.62 -13.50
N ARG A 335 -15.81 11.12 -13.06
CA ARG A 335 -16.32 11.32 -11.70
C ARG A 335 -15.33 10.82 -10.64
N ARG A 336 -14.77 9.62 -10.86
CA ARG A 336 -13.72 9.05 -10.01
C ARG A 336 -12.48 9.93 -9.93
N ARG A 337 -12.02 10.52 -11.05
CA ARG A 337 -10.89 11.46 -11.02
C ARG A 337 -11.18 12.70 -10.20
N VAL A 338 -12.39 13.26 -10.27
CA VAL A 338 -12.81 14.39 -9.41
C VAL A 338 -12.74 13.98 -7.95
N ARG A 339 -13.32 12.83 -7.58
CA ARG A 339 -13.29 12.28 -6.22
C ARG A 339 -11.86 12.12 -5.71
N TYR A 340 -11.00 11.43 -6.47
CA TYR A 340 -9.61 11.17 -6.05
C TYR A 340 -8.77 12.44 -5.97
N ALA A 341 -8.93 13.38 -6.91
CA ALA A 341 -8.24 14.65 -6.85
C ALA A 341 -8.70 15.51 -5.65
N ALA A 342 -10.00 15.49 -5.31
CA ALA A 342 -10.51 16.19 -4.14
C ALA A 342 -9.93 15.63 -2.83
N LEU A 343 -9.78 14.30 -2.71
CA LEU A 343 -9.15 13.65 -1.56
C LEU A 343 -7.66 13.97 -1.42
N LEU A 344 -6.97 14.15 -2.55
CA LEU A 344 -5.51 14.29 -2.60
C LEU A 344 -5.02 15.73 -2.81
N GLN A 345 -5.91 16.72 -2.94
CA GLN A 345 -5.54 18.11 -3.24
C GLN A 345 -4.54 18.67 -2.23
N ASP A 346 -4.71 18.32 -0.96
CA ASP A 346 -3.91 18.76 0.17
C ASP A 346 -2.71 17.84 0.46
N PHE A 347 -2.48 16.80 -0.36
CA PHE A 347 -1.48 15.76 -0.09
C PHE A 347 -0.07 16.34 0.13
N GLY A 348 0.29 17.37 -0.63
CA GLY A 348 1.61 17.99 -0.56
C GLY A 348 1.91 18.71 0.75
N LYS A 349 0.91 18.96 1.61
CA LYS A 349 1.12 19.51 2.95
C LYS A 349 1.94 18.58 3.83
N ILE A 350 2.07 17.30 3.46
CA ILE A 350 2.96 16.33 4.11
C ILE A 350 4.44 16.78 4.11
N ASN A 351 4.83 17.70 3.23
CA ASN A 351 6.20 18.23 3.19
C ASN A 351 6.41 19.51 4.02
N LEU A 352 5.35 20.07 4.61
CA LEU A 352 5.43 21.31 5.40
C LEU A 352 5.87 21.02 6.85
N PRO A 353 6.63 21.89 7.52
CA PRO A 353 6.94 21.75 8.95
C PRO A 353 5.68 21.82 9.84
N ASP A 354 5.67 21.08 10.95
CA ASP A 354 4.57 21.08 11.93
C ASP A 354 4.31 22.48 12.53
N SER A 355 5.36 23.30 12.65
CA SER A 355 5.26 24.68 13.13
C SER A 355 4.39 25.58 12.23
N ILE A 356 4.33 25.30 10.93
CA ILE A 356 3.50 26.03 9.96
C ILE A 356 2.10 25.39 9.91
N LEU A 357 2.04 24.06 9.81
CA LEU A 357 0.79 23.32 9.65
C LEU A 357 -0.14 23.49 10.87
N ARG A 358 0.43 23.57 12.09
CA ARG A 358 -0.32 23.66 13.35
C ARG A 358 -0.39 25.08 13.93
N LYS A 359 0.12 26.09 13.21
CA LYS A 359 0.16 27.47 13.71
C LYS A 359 -1.27 27.98 13.97
N ARG A 360 -1.53 28.40 15.21
CA ARG A 360 -2.79 29.07 15.59
C ARG A 360 -2.63 30.58 15.34
N GLY A 361 -2.83 31.01 14.10
CA GLY A 361 -2.74 32.42 13.72
C GLY A 361 -2.43 32.62 12.24
N ARG A 362 -2.27 33.89 11.82
CA ARG A 362 -1.87 34.21 10.44
C ARG A 362 -0.43 33.76 10.20
N LEU A 363 -0.20 33.18 9.02
CA LEU A 363 1.15 32.90 8.54
C LEU A 363 1.84 34.22 8.14
N ASP A 364 3.15 34.30 8.39
CA ASP A 364 3.97 35.37 7.83
C ASP A 364 4.25 35.14 6.34
N ALA A 365 5.01 36.04 5.71
CA ALA A 365 5.27 35.98 4.27
C ALA A 365 6.09 34.76 3.85
N GLU A 366 7.07 34.33 4.66
CA GLU A 366 7.94 33.19 4.37
C GLU A 366 7.19 31.88 4.60
N GLU A 367 6.46 31.78 5.71
CA GLU A 367 5.60 30.63 6.01
C GLU A 367 4.50 30.46 4.97
N ARG A 368 3.90 31.57 4.50
CA ARG A 368 2.90 31.55 3.43
C ARG A 368 3.51 31.09 2.11
N ALA A 369 4.71 31.56 1.77
CA ALA A 369 5.40 31.11 0.56
C ALA A 369 5.66 29.59 0.60
N LEU A 370 6.06 29.06 1.77
CA LEU A 370 6.25 27.62 1.93
C LEU A 370 4.92 26.86 1.84
N MET A 371 3.86 27.35 2.49
CA MET A 371 2.51 26.78 2.39
C MET A 371 2.03 26.70 0.93
N MET A 372 2.28 27.73 0.10
CA MET A 372 1.88 27.76 -1.31
C MET A 372 2.62 26.74 -2.20
N THR A 373 3.64 26.03 -1.69
CA THR A 373 4.34 24.99 -2.45
C THR A 373 3.60 23.65 -2.48
N HIS A 374 2.64 23.40 -1.59
CA HIS A 374 2.02 22.09 -1.46
C HIS A 374 1.31 21.58 -2.73
N PRO A 375 0.69 22.39 -3.62
CA PRO A 375 0.08 21.86 -4.84
C PRO A 375 1.13 21.30 -5.80
N VAL A 376 2.30 21.94 -5.86
CA VAL A 376 3.45 21.52 -6.67
C VAL A 376 3.98 20.18 -6.15
N VAL A 377 4.21 20.09 -4.84
CA VAL A 377 4.71 18.87 -4.19
C VAL A 377 3.74 17.71 -4.38
N ALA A 378 2.44 17.95 -4.19
CA ALA A 378 1.42 16.94 -4.41
C ALA A 378 1.47 16.41 -5.85
N ALA A 379 1.49 17.30 -6.83
CA ALA A 379 1.58 16.92 -8.24
C ALA A 379 2.87 16.14 -8.57
N ASP A 380 4.01 16.55 -8.05
CA ASP A 380 5.30 15.89 -8.27
C ASP A 380 5.32 14.46 -7.69
N VAL A 381 4.64 14.24 -6.56
CA VAL A 381 4.49 12.89 -6.00
C VAL A 381 3.56 12.06 -6.87
N LEU A 382 2.38 12.59 -7.23
CA LEU A 382 1.39 11.87 -8.03
C LEU A 382 1.92 11.47 -9.43
N GLN A 383 2.76 12.31 -10.05
CA GLN A 383 3.41 11.99 -11.33
C GLN A 383 4.35 10.78 -11.28
N ARG A 384 4.89 10.44 -10.10
CA ARG A 384 5.76 9.26 -9.93
C ARG A 384 4.98 7.96 -9.85
N PHE A 385 3.67 8.02 -9.60
CA PHE A 385 2.79 6.87 -9.53
C PHE A 385 1.93 6.80 -10.78
N LYS A 386 2.24 5.82 -11.64
CA LYS A 386 1.56 5.65 -12.95
C LYS A 386 0.02 5.63 -12.85
N PRO A 387 -0.62 4.95 -11.88
CA PRO A 387 -2.09 4.96 -11.77
C PRO A 387 -2.67 6.35 -11.48
N LEU A 388 -1.92 7.23 -10.80
CA LEU A 388 -2.41 8.53 -10.32
C LEU A 388 -1.86 9.72 -11.12
N THR A 389 -1.09 9.47 -12.18
CA THR A 389 -0.40 10.50 -12.96
C THR A 389 -1.38 11.52 -13.55
N ASP A 390 -2.55 11.06 -13.99
CA ASP A 390 -3.59 11.92 -14.57
C ASP A 390 -4.25 12.86 -13.55
N LEU A 391 -4.07 12.61 -12.25
CA LEU A 391 -4.58 13.49 -11.18
C LEU A 391 -3.63 14.65 -10.90
N ALA A 392 -2.35 14.53 -11.22
CA ALA A 392 -1.34 15.53 -10.92
C ALA A 392 -1.67 16.94 -11.45
N PRO A 393 -2.09 17.15 -12.72
CA PRO A 393 -2.47 18.49 -13.18
C PRO A 393 -3.74 19.02 -12.49
N ILE A 394 -4.65 18.14 -12.08
CA ILE A 394 -5.89 18.52 -11.38
C ILE A 394 -5.56 19.04 -9.98
N VAL A 395 -4.76 18.27 -9.25
CA VAL A 395 -4.30 18.58 -7.89
C VAL A 395 -3.37 19.80 -7.91
N ARG A 396 -2.47 19.94 -8.89
CA ARG A 396 -1.58 21.12 -8.97
C ARG A 396 -2.35 22.43 -9.02
N ALA A 397 -3.47 22.45 -9.75
CA ALA A 397 -4.23 23.65 -10.06
C ALA A 397 -5.30 24.00 -9.01
N HIS A 398 -5.44 23.26 -7.91
CA HIS A 398 -6.59 23.42 -6.98
C HIS A 398 -6.66 24.78 -6.26
N HIS A 399 -5.58 25.55 -6.27
CA HIS A 399 -5.53 26.94 -5.80
C HIS A 399 -5.49 28.00 -6.91
N GLU A 400 -5.67 27.59 -8.16
CA GLU A 400 -5.86 28.52 -9.27
C GLU A 400 -7.22 29.20 -9.16
N TRP A 401 -7.26 30.48 -9.54
CA TRP A 401 -8.49 31.27 -9.52
C TRP A 401 -8.97 31.46 -10.95
N PHE A 402 -10.29 31.42 -11.15
CA PHE A 402 -10.88 31.55 -12.48
C PHE A 402 -10.41 32.80 -13.25
N ASN A 403 -10.10 33.89 -12.54
CA ASN A 403 -9.60 35.15 -13.10
C ASN A 403 -8.11 35.16 -13.47
N GLY A 404 -7.33 34.15 -13.03
CA GLY A 404 -5.89 34.04 -13.25
C GLY A 404 -4.99 34.59 -12.13
N GLU A 405 -5.55 35.03 -11.00
CA GLU A 405 -4.78 35.57 -9.85
C GLU A 405 -4.40 34.50 -8.81
N GLY A 406 -4.74 33.23 -9.08
CA GLY A 406 -4.39 32.09 -8.24
C GLY A 406 -2.96 31.61 -8.43
N TYR A 407 -2.67 30.43 -7.87
CA TYR A 407 -1.33 29.83 -7.88
C TYR A 407 -1.43 28.31 -8.04
N PRO A 408 -0.36 27.60 -8.44
CA PRO A 408 1.03 28.05 -8.62
C PRO A 408 1.38 28.63 -10.01
N ASP A 409 0.59 28.36 -11.04
CA ASP A 409 0.92 28.62 -12.43
C ASP A 409 0.18 29.83 -13.04
N GLY A 410 -0.86 30.36 -12.36
CA GLY A 410 -1.63 31.52 -12.80
C GLY A 410 -2.57 31.19 -13.96
N LEU A 411 -3.15 29.99 -13.94
CA LEU A 411 -4.07 29.51 -14.97
C LEU A 411 -5.39 30.29 -14.91
N LYS A 412 -5.97 30.57 -16.08
CA LYS A 412 -7.19 31.38 -16.21
C LYS A 412 -8.29 30.62 -16.94
N ALA A 413 -9.52 30.73 -16.42
CA ALA A 413 -10.74 30.19 -17.01
C ALA A 413 -10.58 28.71 -17.45
N GLU A 414 -10.79 28.40 -18.73
CA GLU A 414 -10.75 27.04 -19.28
C GLU A 414 -9.33 26.43 -19.31
N ALA A 415 -8.28 27.20 -19.06
CA ALA A 415 -6.94 26.64 -18.86
C ALA A 415 -6.84 25.82 -17.56
N ILE A 416 -7.73 26.07 -16.59
CA ILE A 416 -7.86 25.29 -15.38
C ILE A 416 -8.65 24.01 -15.69
N PRO A 417 -8.14 22.81 -15.33
CA PRO A 417 -8.87 21.56 -15.52
C PRO A 417 -10.29 21.68 -14.96
N ILE A 418 -11.29 21.18 -15.69
CA ILE A 418 -12.69 21.31 -15.27
C ILE A 418 -12.93 20.56 -13.95
N GLU A 419 -12.24 19.43 -13.74
CA GLU A 419 -12.22 18.69 -12.49
C GLU A 419 -11.76 19.58 -11.33
N THR A 420 -10.71 20.39 -11.53
CA THR A 420 -10.22 21.36 -10.54
C THR A 420 -11.24 22.45 -10.24
N ARG A 421 -11.89 23.00 -11.28
CA ARG A 421 -12.91 24.05 -11.09
C ARG A 421 -14.12 23.56 -10.29
N ILE A 422 -14.52 22.29 -10.45
CA ILE A 422 -15.53 21.62 -9.60
C ILE A 422 -15.07 21.61 -8.14
N ILE A 423 -13.85 21.14 -7.90
CA ILE A 423 -13.28 21.05 -6.55
C ILE A 423 -13.18 22.43 -5.88
N SER A 424 -12.75 23.47 -6.60
CA SER A 424 -12.66 24.83 -6.08
C SER A 424 -14.01 25.39 -5.64
N VAL A 425 -15.08 25.13 -6.40
CA VAL A 425 -16.46 25.54 -6.05
C VAL A 425 -16.93 24.83 -4.78
N VAL A 426 -16.67 23.53 -4.66
CA VAL A 426 -17.02 22.76 -3.46
C VAL A 426 -16.22 23.24 -2.24
N ASN A 427 -14.91 23.44 -2.35
CA ASN A 427 -14.09 23.97 -1.27
C ASN A 427 -14.59 25.34 -0.78
N ALA A 428 -14.97 26.23 -1.72
CA ALA A 428 -15.51 27.53 -1.36
C ALA A 428 -16.86 27.42 -0.64
N PHE A 429 -17.74 26.50 -1.06
CA PHE A 429 -19.01 26.24 -0.38
C PHE A 429 -18.80 25.85 1.09
N PHE A 430 -17.90 24.91 1.35
CA PHE A 430 -17.60 24.50 2.72
C PHE A 430 -16.96 25.62 3.55
N ASN A 431 -16.06 26.41 2.98
CA ASN A 431 -15.43 27.54 3.67
C ASN A 431 -16.47 28.61 4.07
N VAL A 432 -17.32 29.02 3.12
CA VAL A 432 -18.39 30.02 3.37
C VAL A 432 -19.37 29.50 4.42
N THR A 433 -19.75 28.22 4.36
CA THR A 433 -20.72 27.63 5.29
C THR A 433 -20.12 27.42 6.70
N PHE A 434 -18.79 27.27 6.82
CA PHE A 434 -18.12 27.02 8.09
C PHE A 434 -17.96 28.28 8.94
N ASP A 435 -17.73 29.44 8.31
CA ASP A 435 -17.59 30.73 9.00
C ASP A 435 -18.93 31.29 9.52
N LEU A 436 -20.06 30.60 9.27
CA LEU A 436 -21.38 31.02 9.71
C LEU A 436 -21.62 30.72 11.22
N PRO A 437 -22.01 31.72 12.03
CA PRO A 437 -22.19 31.56 13.49
C PRO A 437 -23.27 30.57 13.92
N LEU A 438 -24.32 30.41 13.09
CA LEU A 438 -25.44 29.51 13.31
C LEU A 438 -25.65 28.72 12.02
N LYS A 439 -25.80 27.40 12.12
CA LYS A 439 -25.97 26.53 10.97
C LYS A 439 -27.40 26.00 10.92
N THR A 440 -28.21 26.65 10.10
CA THR A 440 -29.59 26.29 9.77
C THR A 440 -29.72 26.10 8.25
N GLU A 441 -30.81 25.49 7.77
CA GLU A 441 -31.06 25.36 6.32
C GLU A 441 -31.04 26.71 5.61
N GLN A 442 -31.54 27.75 6.27
CA GLN A 442 -31.49 29.11 5.76
C GLN A 442 -30.05 29.61 5.59
N THR A 443 -29.16 29.33 6.54
CA THR A 443 -27.76 29.75 6.44
C THR A 443 -26.99 29.02 5.33
N VAL A 444 -27.38 27.77 5.01
CA VAL A 444 -26.83 27.04 3.85
C VAL A 444 -27.32 27.66 2.55
N ALA A 445 -28.60 28.05 2.49
CA ALA A 445 -29.14 28.77 1.33
C ALA A 445 -28.46 30.14 1.13
N GLU A 446 -28.21 30.89 2.20
CA GLU A 446 -27.43 32.14 2.16
C GLU A 446 -25.97 31.91 1.74
N GLY A 447 -25.34 30.84 2.23
CA GLY A 447 -23.99 30.45 1.82
C GLY A 447 -23.89 30.10 0.33
N LEU A 448 -24.90 29.41 -0.22
CA LEU A 448 -25.01 29.13 -1.65
C LEU A 448 -25.19 30.42 -2.48
N GLU A 449 -25.93 31.41 -1.96
CA GLU A 449 -26.05 32.72 -2.61
C GLU A 449 -24.74 33.51 -2.56
N GLU A 450 -24.01 33.45 -1.45
CA GLU A 450 -22.73 34.15 -1.30
C GLU A 450 -21.67 33.67 -2.30
N LEU A 451 -21.69 32.39 -2.70
CA LEU A 451 -20.80 31.85 -3.75
C LEU A 451 -20.94 32.61 -5.08
N THR A 452 -22.11 33.17 -5.38
CA THR A 452 -22.32 33.94 -6.61
C THR A 452 -21.49 35.23 -6.66
N ARG A 453 -21.09 35.79 -5.51
CA ARG A 453 -20.21 36.96 -5.45
C ARG A 453 -18.77 36.65 -5.87
N PHE A 454 -18.39 35.38 -5.75
CA PHE A 454 -17.06 34.84 -6.06
C PHE A 454 -16.99 34.23 -7.47
N ALA A 455 -18.14 34.10 -8.15
CA ALA A 455 -18.23 33.65 -9.53
C ALA A 455 -17.50 34.61 -10.48
N GLY A 456 -16.63 34.06 -11.33
CA GLY A 456 -15.82 34.82 -12.28
C GLY A 456 -14.53 35.40 -11.69
N ILE A 457 -14.35 35.34 -10.36
CA ILE A 457 -13.13 35.74 -9.66
C ILE A 457 -12.32 34.48 -9.34
N ASN A 458 -12.62 33.82 -8.24
CA ASN A 458 -12.00 32.57 -7.82
C ASN A 458 -12.77 31.35 -8.33
N LEU A 459 -14.08 31.48 -8.59
CA LEU A 459 -14.94 30.36 -8.97
C LEU A 459 -15.40 30.43 -10.43
N ASP A 460 -15.62 29.27 -11.05
CA ASP A 460 -16.22 29.19 -12.38
C ASP A 460 -17.73 29.49 -12.29
N PRO A 461 -18.24 30.53 -12.99
CA PRO A 461 -19.64 30.91 -12.92
C PRO A 461 -20.63 29.78 -13.24
N LYS A 462 -20.33 28.96 -14.26
CA LYS A 462 -21.24 27.90 -14.71
C LYS A 462 -21.33 26.76 -13.70
N ILE A 463 -20.20 26.42 -13.08
CA ILE A 463 -20.12 25.35 -12.09
C ILE A 463 -20.71 25.81 -10.76
N THR A 464 -20.49 27.07 -10.37
CA THR A 464 -21.15 27.69 -9.21
C THR A 464 -22.67 27.64 -9.38
N GLU A 465 -23.19 28.07 -10.52
CA GLU A 465 -24.63 28.00 -10.83
C GLU A 465 -25.16 26.56 -10.74
N ALA A 466 -24.44 25.59 -11.31
CA ALA A 466 -24.81 24.18 -11.25
C ALA A 466 -24.88 23.64 -9.80
N LEU A 467 -23.92 24.00 -8.92
CA LEU A 467 -23.97 23.61 -7.51
C LEU A 467 -25.21 24.20 -6.81
N VAL A 468 -25.48 25.49 -7.04
CA VAL A 468 -26.62 26.18 -6.44
C VAL A 468 -27.94 25.55 -6.88
N VAL A 469 -28.11 25.28 -8.18
CA VAL A 469 -29.31 24.62 -8.72
C VAL A 469 -29.45 23.21 -8.14
N MET A 470 -28.40 22.40 -8.17
CA MET A 470 -28.41 21.03 -7.66
C MET A 470 -28.84 20.97 -6.18
N CYS A 471 -28.27 21.83 -5.33
CA CYS A 471 -28.61 21.87 -3.91
C CYS A 471 -30.04 22.38 -3.65
N ARG A 472 -30.50 23.40 -4.38
CA ARG A 472 -31.88 23.93 -4.25
C ARG A 472 -32.93 22.90 -4.66
N GLU A 473 -32.71 22.21 -5.78
CA GLU A 473 -33.61 21.14 -6.23
C GLU A 473 -33.66 19.99 -5.21
N ALA A 474 -32.51 19.58 -4.70
CA ALA A 474 -32.38 18.52 -3.72
C ALA A 474 -33.06 18.84 -2.38
N GLY A 475 -32.89 20.08 -1.90
CA GLY A 475 -33.59 20.60 -0.72
C GLY A 475 -35.10 20.67 -0.91
N SER A 476 -35.57 21.15 -2.06
CA SER A 476 -37.01 21.24 -2.35
C SER A 476 -37.70 19.87 -2.43
N ARG A 477 -36.95 18.83 -2.81
CA ARG A 477 -37.46 17.45 -2.96
C ARG A 477 -37.23 16.58 -1.71
N GLY A 478 -36.51 17.07 -0.70
CA GLY A 478 -36.15 16.26 0.47
C GLY A 478 -35.32 15.02 0.07
N THR A 479 -34.32 15.18 -0.80
CA THR A 479 -33.53 14.02 -1.22
C THR A 479 -32.64 13.51 -0.08
N PRO A 480 -32.53 12.18 0.16
CA PRO A 480 -31.79 11.65 1.31
C PRO A 480 -30.33 12.10 1.43
N TRP A 481 -29.63 12.26 0.30
CA TRP A 481 -28.23 12.71 0.30
C TRP A 481 -28.07 14.15 0.77
N TYR A 482 -29.05 15.01 0.49
CA TYR A 482 -29.00 16.43 0.85
C TYR A 482 -29.32 16.60 2.33
N GLU A 483 -30.27 15.85 2.86
CA GLU A 483 -30.52 15.77 4.30
C GLU A 483 -29.28 15.30 5.06
N GLN A 484 -28.59 14.27 4.56
CA GLN A 484 -27.33 13.80 5.13
C GLN A 484 -26.24 14.89 5.09
N LEU A 485 -26.08 15.59 3.97
CA LEU A 485 -25.15 16.71 3.85
C LEU A 485 -25.45 17.81 4.89
N LEU A 486 -26.72 18.14 5.11
CA LEU A 486 -27.13 19.12 6.11
C LEU A 486 -26.78 18.65 7.53
N VAL A 487 -27.01 17.38 7.87
CA VAL A 487 -26.61 16.79 9.15
C VAL A 487 -25.09 16.92 9.37
N GLU A 488 -24.29 16.58 8.35
CA GLU A 488 -22.82 16.66 8.40
C GLU A 488 -22.31 18.11 8.52
N LEU A 489 -22.99 19.07 7.88
CA LEU A 489 -22.69 20.50 8.00
C LEU A 489 -23.06 21.05 9.39
N PHE A 490 -24.22 20.66 9.94
CA PHE A 490 -24.81 21.19 11.16
C PHE A 490 -24.21 20.63 12.46
N ALA A 491 -23.52 19.50 12.41
CA ALA A 491 -22.91 18.84 13.57
C ALA A 491 -21.71 19.60 14.23
N ALA A 492 -21.69 20.94 14.24
CA ALA A 492 -20.58 21.75 14.75
C ALA A 492 -20.19 21.40 16.20
N HIS A 493 -18.89 21.09 16.41
CA HIS A 493 -18.23 20.89 17.72
C HIS A 493 -18.65 19.67 18.56
N SER A 494 -18.95 18.54 17.92
CA SER A 494 -18.31 17.32 18.43
C SER A 494 -17.03 17.15 17.63
N ALA A 495 -15.86 17.17 18.29
CA ALA A 495 -14.76 16.33 17.76
C ALA A 495 -15.42 15.00 17.40
N PRO A 496 -15.24 14.45 16.19
CA PRO A 496 -15.94 13.23 15.79
C PRO A 496 -15.91 12.29 16.98
N THR A 497 -17.09 11.97 17.53
CA THR A 497 -17.25 11.12 18.70
C THR A 497 -16.88 9.72 18.24
N GLY A 498 -15.58 9.50 18.20
CA GLY A 498 -14.97 8.38 17.52
C GLY A 498 -15.07 8.47 16.00
N VAL A 499 -14.03 7.90 15.41
CA VAL A 499 -13.92 7.06 14.21
C VAL A 499 -15.20 6.27 13.79
N LYS A 500 -16.42 6.57 14.24
CA LYS A 500 -17.60 5.70 14.02
C LYS A 500 -18.22 5.79 12.62
N ASP A 501 -18.09 6.90 11.89
CA ASP A 501 -18.80 7.04 10.59
C ASP A 501 -17.99 6.74 9.32
N ILE A 502 -16.65 6.76 9.37
CA ILE A 502 -15.84 6.15 8.29
C ILE A 502 -15.95 4.61 8.35
N LEU A 503 -16.36 4.06 9.50
CA LEU A 503 -16.51 2.63 9.77
C LEU A 503 -17.90 2.06 9.44
N SER A 504 -18.83 2.86 8.90
CA SER A 504 -20.16 2.37 8.46
C SER A 504 -20.18 1.92 6.99
N VAL A 505 -19.17 2.29 6.20
CA VAL A 505 -19.05 1.92 4.78
C VAL A 505 -18.16 0.69 4.57
N ALA A 506 -17.35 0.32 5.57
CA ALA A 506 -16.54 -0.89 5.57
C ALA A 506 -17.11 -1.91 6.58
N ASP A 507 -18.02 -2.76 6.12
CA ASP A 507 -18.60 -3.85 6.92
C ASP A 507 -17.57 -4.87 7.41
N SER A 508 -16.34 -4.86 6.89
CA SER A 508 -15.28 -5.80 7.30
C SER A 508 -14.61 -5.37 8.62
N ARG A 509 -14.68 -6.28 9.61
CA ARG A 509 -13.96 -6.17 10.90
C ARG A 509 -12.45 -6.15 10.70
N GLU A 510 -11.93 -6.84 9.66
CA GLU A 510 -10.51 -6.80 9.27
C GLU A 510 -10.06 -5.36 8.95
N LEU A 511 -10.81 -4.67 8.07
CA LEU A 511 -10.48 -3.33 7.58
C LEU A 511 -10.39 -2.29 8.71
N ARG A 512 -11.22 -2.40 9.75
CA ARG A 512 -11.16 -1.49 10.92
C ARG A 512 -9.87 -1.66 11.71
N ILE A 513 -9.40 -2.90 11.85
CA ILE A 513 -8.19 -3.24 12.60
C ILE A 513 -6.96 -2.78 11.82
N ILE A 514 -6.90 -3.10 10.52
CA ILE A 514 -5.84 -2.66 9.61
C ILE A 514 -5.71 -1.13 9.64
N TYR A 515 -6.82 -0.41 9.52
CA TYR A 515 -6.83 1.05 9.53
C TYR A 515 -6.39 1.65 10.88
N ARG A 516 -6.88 1.12 12.02
CA ARG A 516 -6.45 1.59 13.35
C ARG A 516 -4.97 1.35 13.61
N ILE A 517 -4.44 0.18 13.23
CA ILE A 517 -3.01 -0.15 13.40
C ILE A 517 -2.14 0.72 12.50
N ALA A 518 -2.52 0.92 11.23
CA ALA A 518 -1.80 1.79 10.30
C ALA A 518 -1.65 3.22 10.85
N ARG A 519 -2.69 3.73 11.52
CA ARG A 519 -2.66 5.03 12.19
C ARG A 519 -1.66 5.11 13.33
N GLU A 520 -1.63 4.13 14.24
CA GLU A 520 -0.72 4.15 15.39
C GLU A 520 0.75 3.98 14.98
N THR A 521 1.01 3.24 13.89
CA THR A 521 2.36 3.02 13.34
C THR A 521 2.99 4.33 12.85
N THR A 522 2.17 5.27 12.36
CA THR A 522 2.65 6.56 11.85
C THR A 522 2.89 7.57 12.97
N ALA A 523 2.29 7.36 14.16
CA ALA A 523 2.26 8.31 15.27
C ALA A 523 3.29 8.03 16.37
N VAL A 524 3.86 6.82 16.43
CA VAL A 524 4.67 6.36 17.55
C VAL A 524 6.10 6.00 17.11
N LEU A 525 7.09 6.71 17.65
CA LEU A 525 8.54 6.52 17.41
C LEU A 525 9.20 5.53 18.40
N ASP A 526 8.39 4.78 19.16
CA ASP A 526 8.81 3.94 20.28
C ASP A 526 8.11 2.56 20.21
N LEU A 527 8.91 1.49 20.16
CA LEU A 527 8.42 0.13 19.92
C LEU A 527 7.47 -0.36 21.03
N ASP A 528 7.80 -0.11 22.30
CA ASP A 528 7.00 -0.57 23.44
C ASP A 528 5.65 0.17 23.48
N THR A 529 5.65 1.49 23.26
CA THR A 529 4.42 2.28 23.16
C THR A 529 3.51 1.81 22.00
N LEU A 530 4.10 1.48 20.85
CA LEU A 530 3.35 0.97 19.70
C LEU A 530 2.71 -0.39 20.00
N LEU A 531 3.49 -1.31 20.58
CA LEU A 531 3.05 -2.64 20.97
C LEU A 531 1.87 -2.58 21.95
N SER A 532 1.94 -1.74 23.00
CA SER A 532 0.86 -1.55 23.98
C SER A 532 -0.44 -1.03 23.36
N ARG A 533 -0.34 -0.14 22.38
CA ARG A 533 -1.52 0.36 21.64
C ARG A 533 -2.11 -0.72 20.75
N ILE A 534 -1.27 -1.48 20.07
CA ILE A 534 -1.69 -2.59 19.20
C ILE A 534 -2.49 -3.63 20.00
N VAL A 535 -1.97 -4.13 21.12
CA VAL A 535 -2.68 -5.16 21.92
C VAL A 535 -4.01 -4.63 22.46
N THR A 536 -4.09 -3.33 22.77
CA THR A 536 -5.33 -2.68 23.21
C THR A 536 -6.37 -2.59 22.08
N ILE A 537 -5.95 -2.19 20.87
CA ILE A 537 -6.82 -2.14 19.69
C ILE A 537 -7.36 -3.53 19.36
N ILE A 538 -6.49 -4.54 19.34
CA ILE A 538 -6.89 -5.91 19.03
C ILE A 538 -7.89 -6.40 20.07
N ARG A 539 -7.63 -6.18 21.35
CA ARG A 539 -8.56 -6.51 22.44
C ARG A 539 -9.93 -5.85 22.23
N GLU A 540 -9.98 -4.53 21.98
CA GLU A 540 -11.22 -3.77 21.82
C GLU A 540 -12.02 -4.17 20.58
N VAL A 541 -11.36 -4.35 19.44
CA VAL A 541 -12.04 -4.59 18.16
C VAL A 541 -12.43 -6.06 18.01
N MET A 542 -11.58 -6.98 18.48
CA MET A 542 -11.83 -8.43 18.45
C MET A 542 -12.74 -8.88 19.60
N GLY A 543 -12.89 -8.07 20.64
CA GLY A 543 -13.65 -8.43 21.83
C GLY A 543 -12.95 -9.51 22.67
N TYR A 544 -11.64 -9.70 22.47
CA TYR A 544 -10.86 -10.64 23.26
C TYR A 544 -10.73 -10.15 24.70
N LYS A 545 -10.63 -11.09 25.64
CA LYS A 545 -10.48 -10.78 27.07
C LYS A 545 -9.05 -10.38 27.39
N MET A 546 -8.09 -11.21 26.97
CA MET A 546 -6.66 -11.08 27.23
C MET A 546 -5.89 -11.19 25.92
N VAL A 547 -4.99 -10.25 25.65
CA VAL A 547 -4.16 -10.21 24.43
C VAL A 547 -2.72 -9.86 24.80
N SER A 548 -1.75 -10.58 24.27
CA SER A 548 -0.31 -10.33 24.44
C SER A 548 0.47 -10.53 23.14
N ILE A 549 1.60 -9.84 22.99
CA ILE A 549 2.55 -10.05 21.89
C ILE A 549 3.89 -10.49 22.46
N PHE A 550 4.43 -11.59 21.93
CA PHE A 550 5.73 -12.15 22.26
C PHE A 550 6.74 -11.86 21.15
N LEU A 551 7.93 -11.41 21.52
CA LEU A 551 9.03 -11.05 20.61
C LEU A 551 10.32 -11.80 20.98
N PRO A 552 11.16 -12.19 20.02
CA PRO A 552 12.44 -12.82 20.31
C PRO A 552 13.40 -11.86 21.01
N VAL A 553 14.20 -12.40 21.93
CA VAL A 553 15.31 -11.71 22.57
C VAL A 553 16.63 -12.05 21.85
N ASN A 554 17.59 -11.13 21.86
CA ASN A 554 18.88 -11.20 21.14
C ASN A 554 19.71 -12.50 21.33
N SER A 555 19.37 -13.37 22.28
CA SER A 555 20.00 -14.68 22.53
C SER A 555 19.44 -15.84 21.68
N ALA A 556 18.42 -15.61 20.84
CA ALA A 556 17.79 -16.61 19.96
C ALA A 556 17.19 -17.86 20.65
N SER A 557 17.10 -17.88 21.99
CA SER A 557 16.59 -19.01 22.77
C SER A 557 15.27 -18.71 23.51
N GLU A 558 14.86 -17.45 23.61
CA GLU A 558 13.73 -17.00 24.43
C GLU A 558 12.85 -15.98 23.71
N LEU A 559 11.56 -15.99 24.08
CA LEU A 559 10.56 -14.99 23.71
C LEU A 559 10.20 -14.15 24.92
N ARG A 560 10.19 -12.84 24.79
CA ARG A 560 9.76 -11.87 25.81
C ARG A 560 8.35 -11.39 25.50
N VAL A 561 7.52 -11.20 26.54
CA VAL A 561 6.28 -10.43 26.42
C VAL A 561 6.63 -8.97 26.13
N GLY A 562 6.37 -8.54 24.90
CA GLY A 562 6.60 -7.17 24.45
C GLY A 562 5.49 -6.21 24.89
N ALA A 563 4.24 -6.66 24.87
CA ALA A 563 3.10 -5.93 25.42
C ALA A 563 1.95 -6.87 25.77
N GLN A 564 1.06 -6.39 26.63
CA GLN A 564 -0.10 -7.13 27.11
C GLN A 564 -1.30 -6.20 27.37
N SER A 565 -2.51 -6.74 27.31
CA SER A 565 -3.77 -6.04 27.61
C SER A 565 -4.80 -7.03 28.13
N GLY A 566 -5.43 -6.69 29.27
CA GLY A 566 -6.52 -7.48 29.85
C GLY A 566 -6.12 -8.52 30.91
N TYR A 567 -4.83 -8.71 31.19
CA TYR A 567 -4.36 -9.56 32.30
C TYR A 567 -4.50 -8.82 33.64
N SER A 568 -4.67 -9.56 34.74
CA SER A 568 -4.75 -8.94 36.08
C SER A 568 -3.40 -8.58 36.70
N ALA A 569 -2.33 -9.20 36.24
CA ALA A 569 -0.96 -8.92 36.66
C ALA A 569 -0.17 -8.37 35.47
N ASP A 570 0.81 -7.51 35.73
CA ASP A 570 1.70 -7.06 34.67
C ASP A 570 2.71 -8.14 34.31
N ILE A 571 2.54 -8.72 33.12
CA ILE A 571 3.41 -9.77 32.57
C ILE A 571 4.43 -9.21 31.56
N THR A 572 4.46 -7.90 31.35
CA THR A 572 5.39 -7.26 30.41
C THR A 572 6.84 -7.54 30.80
N GLY A 573 7.66 -7.97 29.85
CA GLY A 573 9.07 -8.30 30.09
C GLY A 573 9.34 -9.73 30.57
N LEU A 574 8.31 -10.52 30.91
CA LEU A 574 8.47 -11.94 31.25
C LEU A 574 8.98 -12.72 30.02
N THR A 575 9.92 -13.66 30.22
CA THR A 575 10.49 -14.48 29.16
C THR A 575 10.07 -15.95 29.24
N LEU A 576 9.94 -16.57 28.07
CA LEU A 576 9.62 -17.99 27.89
C LEU A 576 10.63 -18.65 26.93
N PRO A 577 11.11 -19.88 27.20
CA PRO A 577 11.98 -20.60 26.26
C PRO A 577 11.25 -20.93 24.96
N ILE A 578 11.88 -20.67 23.79
CA ILE A 578 11.29 -21.00 22.47
C ILE A 578 11.02 -22.51 22.32
N GLY A 579 11.86 -23.35 22.92
CA GLY A 579 11.72 -24.80 22.87
C GLY A 579 10.58 -25.36 23.73
N GLN A 580 9.83 -24.53 24.44
CA GLN A 580 8.74 -24.95 25.32
C GLN A 580 7.48 -24.13 25.06
N GLY A 581 6.33 -24.70 25.42
CA GLY A 581 5.07 -23.99 25.39
C GLY A 581 4.41 -23.91 24.01
N ILE A 582 3.12 -23.60 24.01
CA ILE A 582 2.33 -23.38 22.80
C ILE A 582 2.86 -22.17 21.99
N ILE A 583 3.26 -21.10 22.69
CA ILE A 583 3.82 -19.90 22.06
C ILE A 583 5.15 -20.19 21.34
N GLY A 584 6.06 -20.93 21.98
CA GLY A 584 7.32 -21.34 21.38
C GLY A 584 7.14 -22.27 20.17
N TRP A 585 6.17 -23.18 20.25
CA TRP A 585 5.79 -24.04 19.12
C TRP A 585 5.29 -23.22 17.92
N VAL A 586 4.38 -22.26 18.14
CA VAL A 586 3.87 -21.39 17.06
C VAL A 586 4.98 -20.53 16.47
N TYR A 587 5.88 -19.98 17.30
CA TYR A 587 7.03 -19.22 16.83
C TYR A 587 7.95 -20.04 15.92
N THR A 588 8.20 -21.30 16.28
CA THR A 588 9.11 -22.20 15.55
C THR A 588 8.52 -22.68 14.22
N HIS A 589 7.23 -23.00 14.20
CA HIS A 589 6.58 -23.63 13.04
C HIS A 589 5.86 -22.63 12.13
N GLY A 590 5.55 -21.43 12.61
CA GLY A 590 4.83 -20.41 11.83
C GLY A 590 3.39 -20.80 11.49
N VAL A 591 2.77 -21.69 12.28
CA VAL A 591 1.39 -22.16 12.08
C VAL A 591 0.53 -21.73 13.27
N PRO A 592 -0.65 -21.10 13.04
CA PRO A 592 -1.56 -20.72 14.12
C PRO A 592 -2.10 -21.94 14.88
N GLN A 593 -2.42 -21.77 16.16
CA GLN A 593 -2.98 -22.80 17.03
C GLN A 593 -4.20 -22.26 17.80
N ILE A 594 -5.35 -22.90 17.60
CA ILE A 594 -6.52 -22.76 18.47
C ILE A 594 -6.48 -23.89 19.48
N ILE A 595 -6.59 -23.56 20.76
CA ILE A 595 -6.59 -24.49 21.88
C ILE A 595 -7.92 -24.32 22.60
N PRO A 596 -8.92 -25.17 22.31
CA PRO A 596 -10.26 -25.07 22.90
C PRO A 596 -10.26 -25.28 24.41
N ASP A 597 -9.37 -26.11 24.92
CA ASP A 597 -9.18 -26.34 26.35
C ASP A 597 -7.68 -26.45 26.68
N VAL A 598 -7.15 -25.45 27.38
CA VAL A 598 -5.74 -25.41 27.73
C VAL A 598 -5.36 -26.45 28.79
N SER A 599 -6.32 -26.93 29.58
CA SER A 599 -6.07 -27.98 30.59
C SER A 599 -5.80 -29.35 29.96
N ALA A 600 -6.25 -29.54 28.72
CA ALA A 600 -6.06 -30.75 27.94
C ALA A 600 -4.77 -30.74 27.10
N ASP A 601 -4.11 -29.59 26.93
CA ASP A 601 -2.87 -29.49 26.14
C ASP A 601 -1.62 -29.53 27.05
N PRO A 602 -0.77 -30.58 26.97
CA PRO A 602 0.41 -30.72 27.82
C PRO A 602 1.49 -29.67 27.55
N ARG A 603 1.38 -28.89 26.46
CA ARG A 603 2.29 -27.78 26.14
C ARG A 603 1.84 -26.49 26.83
N TYR A 604 0.68 -26.46 27.48
CA TYR A 604 0.20 -25.24 28.11
C TYR A 604 1.08 -24.83 29.30
N ILE A 605 1.52 -23.57 29.30
CA ILE A 605 2.24 -22.95 30.41
C ILE A 605 1.28 -21.90 30.99
N GLY A 606 0.66 -22.23 32.12
CA GLY A 606 -0.32 -21.38 32.78
C GLY A 606 0.33 -20.21 33.50
N LEU A 607 0.22 -19.01 32.92
CA LEU A 607 0.59 -17.75 33.58
C LEU A 607 -0.58 -17.14 34.38
N ASP A 608 -1.81 -17.58 34.10
CA ASP A 608 -3.04 -17.21 34.80
C ASP A 608 -3.97 -18.43 34.86
N ASP A 609 -4.40 -18.79 36.08
CA ASP A 609 -5.22 -19.98 36.34
C ASP A 609 -6.66 -19.87 35.79
N ARG A 610 -7.08 -18.66 35.38
CA ARG A 610 -8.42 -18.42 34.82
C ARG A 610 -8.51 -18.70 33.33
N VAL A 611 -7.39 -18.95 32.66
CA VAL A 611 -7.38 -19.18 31.21
C VAL A 611 -7.86 -20.60 30.94
N HIS A 612 -8.90 -20.72 30.11
CA HIS A 612 -9.50 -21.99 29.70
C HIS A 612 -9.32 -22.28 28.21
N SER A 613 -9.22 -21.26 27.36
CA SER A 613 -8.89 -21.45 25.94
C SER A 613 -7.91 -20.38 25.44
N LYS A 614 -7.23 -20.68 24.32
CA LYS A 614 -6.14 -19.85 23.79
C LYS A 614 -6.10 -19.88 22.26
N LEU A 615 -5.81 -18.74 21.65
CA LEU A 615 -5.42 -18.61 20.25
C LEU A 615 -3.99 -18.05 20.19
N ALA A 616 -3.06 -18.80 19.61
CA ALA A 616 -1.71 -18.34 19.34
C ALA A 616 -1.51 -18.20 17.83
N PHE A 617 -1.11 -17.00 17.38
CA PHE A 617 -1.02 -16.63 15.97
C PHE A 617 0.38 -16.08 15.62
N PRO A 618 1.06 -16.60 14.60
CA PRO A 618 2.39 -16.15 14.22
C PRO A 618 2.34 -14.82 13.44
N LEU A 619 3.18 -13.85 13.81
CA LEU A 619 3.34 -12.60 13.09
C LEU A 619 4.46 -12.76 12.06
N MET A 620 4.11 -12.91 10.79
CA MET A 620 5.05 -13.31 9.73
C MET A 620 5.34 -12.17 8.75
N SER A 621 6.62 -11.94 8.45
CA SER A 621 7.06 -11.10 7.33
C SER A 621 8.12 -11.84 6.52
N ARG A 622 7.98 -11.81 5.18
CA ARG A 622 8.94 -12.42 4.23
C ARG A 622 9.34 -13.87 4.56
N GLY A 623 8.40 -14.66 5.09
CA GLY A 623 8.63 -16.06 5.47
C GLY A 623 9.35 -16.27 6.82
N GLN A 624 9.59 -15.23 7.60
CA GLN A 624 10.12 -15.31 8.96
C GLN A 624 9.06 -14.93 9.99
N VAL A 625 9.06 -15.64 11.13
CA VAL A 625 8.19 -15.31 12.26
C VAL A 625 8.89 -14.24 13.11
N LEU A 626 8.34 -13.04 13.14
CA LEU A 626 8.88 -11.89 13.90
C LEU A 626 8.43 -11.89 15.37
N GLY A 627 7.36 -12.61 15.67
CA GLY A 627 6.76 -12.71 16.99
C GLY A 627 5.49 -13.55 16.98
N VAL A 628 4.86 -13.69 18.14
CA VAL A 628 3.60 -14.42 18.30
C VAL A 628 2.59 -13.54 19.00
N LEU A 629 1.43 -13.36 18.38
CA LEU A 629 0.27 -12.79 19.04
C LEU A 629 -0.48 -13.89 19.78
N ASN A 630 -0.86 -13.61 21.02
CA ASN A 630 -1.56 -14.53 21.89
C ASN A 630 -2.87 -13.89 22.34
N ALA A 631 -3.97 -14.61 22.23
CA ALA A 631 -5.26 -14.25 22.79
C ALA A 631 -5.76 -15.36 23.71
N GLU A 632 -6.29 -15.00 24.87
CA GLU A 632 -6.72 -15.94 25.91
C GLU A 632 -8.13 -15.59 26.41
N SER A 633 -8.85 -16.61 26.84
CA SER A 633 -10.22 -16.50 27.33
C SER A 633 -10.44 -17.33 28.59
N GLU A 634 -11.35 -16.85 29.44
CA GLU A 634 -11.83 -17.53 30.64
C GLU A 634 -12.90 -18.60 30.32
N HIS A 635 -13.30 -18.71 29.06
CA HIS A 635 -14.23 -19.71 28.58
C HIS A 635 -13.50 -20.74 27.72
N ALA A 636 -13.85 -22.02 27.88
CA ALA A 636 -13.43 -23.05 26.94
C ALA A 636 -14.05 -22.78 25.55
N ASP A 637 -13.35 -23.21 24.51
CA ASP A 637 -13.77 -23.16 23.10
C ASP A 637 -14.19 -21.75 22.60
N ALA A 638 -13.47 -20.72 23.04
CA ALA A 638 -13.83 -19.33 22.76
C ALA A 638 -13.33 -18.79 21.40
N PHE A 639 -12.54 -19.56 20.66
CA PHE A 639 -11.88 -19.13 19.42
C PHE A 639 -12.20 -20.08 18.27
N SER A 640 -12.37 -19.53 17.07
CA SER A 640 -12.81 -20.25 15.88
C SER A 640 -11.85 -20.09 14.69
N GLU A 641 -12.03 -20.86 13.62
CA GLU A 641 -11.26 -20.66 12.38
C GLU A 641 -11.48 -19.28 11.75
N ALA A 642 -12.64 -18.65 11.99
CA ALA A 642 -12.90 -17.29 11.56
C ALA A 642 -11.96 -16.28 12.25
N ASP A 643 -11.60 -16.52 13.51
CA ASP A 643 -10.60 -15.73 14.23
C ASP A 643 -9.22 -15.86 13.59
N VAL A 644 -8.85 -17.07 13.16
CA VAL A 644 -7.59 -17.32 12.44
C VAL A 644 -7.57 -16.62 11.08
N ALA A 645 -8.68 -16.67 10.33
CA ALA A 645 -8.79 -15.98 9.04
C ALA A 645 -8.65 -14.45 9.19
N LEU A 646 -9.35 -13.88 10.18
CA LEU A 646 -9.29 -12.46 10.53
C LEU A 646 -7.90 -12.05 11.02
N MET A 647 -7.25 -12.86 11.86
CA MET A 647 -5.87 -12.64 12.29
C MET A 647 -4.86 -12.83 11.15
N SER A 648 -5.15 -13.66 10.15
CA SER A 648 -4.30 -13.78 8.96
C SER A 648 -4.35 -12.54 8.07
N ALA A 649 -5.54 -11.95 7.90
CA ALA A 649 -5.70 -10.69 7.19
C ALA A 649 -5.01 -9.51 7.88
N VAL A 650 -5.04 -9.47 9.22
CA VAL A 650 -4.42 -8.39 10.02
C VAL A 650 -2.93 -8.66 10.29
N GLY A 651 -2.54 -9.92 10.44
CA GLY A 651 -1.24 -10.37 10.93
C GLY A 651 -0.07 -9.94 10.05
N SER A 652 -0.27 -9.89 8.73
CA SER A 652 0.74 -9.40 7.77
C SER A 652 1.02 -7.91 7.95
N GLN A 653 -0.02 -7.12 8.25
CA GLN A 653 0.12 -5.69 8.54
C GLN A 653 0.83 -5.48 9.88
N LEU A 654 0.43 -6.24 10.91
CA LEU A 654 1.08 -6.22 12.22
C LEU A 654 2.57 -6.57 12.12
N ALA A 655 2.91 -7.63 11.40
CA ALA A 655 4.29 -8.05 11.19
C ALA A 655 5.10 -6.97 10.47
N SER A 656 4.55 -6.35 9.43
CA SER A 656 5.21 -5.25 8.71
C SER A 656 5.46 -4.04 9.61
N CYS A 657 4.50 -3.69 10.46
CA CYS A 657 4.64 -2.59 11.42
C CYS A 657 5.71 -2.90 12.48
N LEU A 658 5.76 -4.14 12.98
CA LEU A 658 6.80 -4.59 13.91
C LEU A 658 8.19 -4.56 13.26
N GLU A 659 8.31 -4.98 12.01
CA GLU A 659 9.57 -4.92 11.26
C GLU A 659 10.09 -3.49 11.13
N VAL A 660 9.21 -2.54 10.75
CA VAL A 660 9.58 -1.11 10.66
C VAL A 660 9.93 -0.54 12.02
N ALA A 661 9.16 -0.84 13.07
CA ALA A 661 9.41 -0.33 14.41
C ALA A 661 10.71 -0.90 15.01
N GLN A 662 11.00 -2.18 14.80
CA GLN A 662 12.26 -2.82 15.21
C GLN A 662 13.45 -2.26 14.44
N LEU A 663 13.30 -2.01 13.14
CA LEU A 663 14.36 -1.39 12.33
C LEU A 663 14.62 0.05 12.78
N HIS A 664 13.57 0.85 13.03
CA HIS A 664 13.72 2.20 13.56
C HIS A 664 14.31 2.21 14.97
N ASP A 665 13.89 1.31 15.86
CA ASP A 665 14.45 1.18 17.21
C ASP A 665 15.93 0.76 17.16
N THR A 666 16.28 -0.16 16.26
CA THR A 666 17.68 -0.53 15.98
C THR A 666 18.47 0.65 15.45
N LEU A 667 17.96 1.37 14.44
CA LEU A 667 18.58 2.58 13.90
C LEU A 667 18.71 3.68 14.95
N LYS A 668 17.71 3.84 15.83
CA LYS A 668 17.74 4.82 16.93
C LYS A 668 18.79 4.45 17.95
N ARG A 669 18.91 3.18 18.33
CA ARG A 669 19.97 2.68 19.23
C ARG A 669 21.36 2.81 18.59
N GLU A 670 21.51 2.48 17.32
CA GLU A 670 22.78 2.67 16.58
C GLU A 670 23.11 4.15 16.41
N ALA A 671 22.11 5.01 16.21
CA ALA A 671 22.27 6.46 16.06
C ALA A 671 22.40 7.20 17.39
N SER A 672 22.17 6.55 18.54
CA SER A 672 22.31 7.15 19.88
C SER A 672 23.56 6.71 20.63
N HIS A 673 24.28 5.70 20.14
CA HIS A 673 25.50 5.18 20.75
C HIS A 673 26.73 5.39 19.85
N ASP A 674 27.91 5.42 20.46
CA ASP A 674 29.19 5.42 19.75
C ASP A 674 29.56 3.98 19.32
N PRO A 675 29.91 3.75 18.04
CA PRO A 675 30.14 2.40 17.54
C PRO A 675 31.41 1.74 18.10
N LEU A 676 32.37 2.52 18.61
CA LEU A 676 33.61 1.98 19.17
C LEU A 676 33.45 1.61 20.64
N THR A 677 32.84 2.50 21.43
CA THR A 677 32.78 2.38 22.90
C THR A 677 31.46 1.83 23.42
N ARG A 678 30.41 1.80 22.60
CA ARG A 678 29.03 1.44 22.98
C ARG A 678 28.40 2.36 24.04
N LEU A 679 29.06 3.44 24.42
CA LEU A 679 28.47 4.49 25.26
C LEU A 679 27.50 5.34 24.44
N ASN A 680 26.73 6.20 25.09
CA ASN A 680 25.92 7.19 24.39
C ASN A 680 26.83 8.08 23.52
N ASN A 681 26.33 8.58 22.40
CA ASN A 681 27.07 9.52 21.57
C ASN A 681 26.76 10.98 21.95
N ARG A 682 27.55 11.90 21.38
CA ARG A 682 27.41 13.34 21.58
C ARG A 682 25.97 13.84 21.42
N ARG A 683 25.24 13.37 20.40
CA ARG A 683 23.87 13.82 20.15
C ARG A 683 22.93 13.41 21.29
N HIS A 684 22.99 12.15 21.72
CA HIS A 684 22.15 11.67 22.80
C HIS A 684 22.43 12.37 24.13
N PHE A 685 23.71 12.68 24.40
CA PHE A 685 24.08 13.48 25.57
C PHE A 685 23.45 14.88 25.55
N LEU A 686 23.52 15.59 24.42
CA LEU A 686 22.93 16.92 24.27
C LEU A 686 21.40 16.91 24.46
N GLU A 687 20.72 15.87 23.99
CA GLU A 687 19.29 15.69 24.23
C GLU A 687 18.99 15.48 25.74
N ARG A 688 19.80 14.64 26.42
CA ARG A 688 19.60 14.34 27.85
C ARG A 688 19.90 15.53 28.76
N ILE A 689 21.00 16.26 28.53
CA ILE A 689 21.34 17.44 29.34
C ILE A 689 20.27 18.52 29.21
N GLN A 690 19.66 18.70 28.04
CA GLN A 690 18.59 19.68 27.84
C GLN A 690 17.31 19.31 28.63
N GLN A 691 16.97 18.02 28.69
CA GLN A 691 15.89 17.52 29.54
C GLN A 691 16.20 17.74 31.02
N GLU A 692 17.45 17.49 31.42
CA GLU A 692 17.90 17.64 32.79
C GLU A 692 17.89 19.10 33.27
N ILE A 693 18.33 20.05 32.44
CA ILE A 693 18.20 21.50 32.68
C ILE A 693 16.74 21.89 32.91
N THR A 694 15.83 21.36 32.09
CA THR A 694 14.40 21.65 32.20
C THR A 694 13.82 21.10 33.50
N ARG A 695 14.17 19.85 33.86
CA ARG A 695 13.75 19.17 35.09
C ARG A 695 14.25 19.92 36.33
N ALA A 696 15.56 20.14 36.40
CA ALA A 696 16.25 20.81 37.50
C ALA A 696 15.78 22.26 37.68
N GLY A 697 15.55 22.98 36.58
CA GLY A 697 14.99 24.33 36.60
C GLY A 697 13.57 24.39 37.18
N ALA A 698 12.76 23.35 36.97
CA ALA A 698 11.40 23.26 37.52
C ALA A 698 11.36 22.83 38.99
N THR A 699 12.27 21.94 39.42
CA THR A 699 12.33 21.41 40.79
C THR A 699 13.21 22.23 41.73
N GLY A 700 14.07 23.10 41.19
CA GLY A 700 15.09 23.82 41.95
C GLY A 700 16.26 22.93 42.39
N GLU A 701 16.38 21.72 41.84
CA GLU A 701 17.49 20.80 42.13
C GLU A 701 18.75 21.17 41.36
N SER A 702 19.92 20.78 41.89
CA SER A 702 21.21 20.93 41.22
C SER A 702 21.68 19.61 40.61
N PHE A 703 22.37 19.68 39.49
CA PHE A 703 23.06 18.55 38.88
C PHE A 703 24.45 19.00 38.42
N SER A 704 25.32 18.03 38.12
CA SER A 704 26.69 18.31 37.68
C SER A 704 27.01 17.60 36.38
N ILE A 705 27.95 18.15 35.62
CA ILE A 705 28.55 17.48 34.48
C ILE A 705 30.05 17.36 34.66
N VAL A 706 30.59 16.23 34.22
CA VAL A 706 32.02 15.96 34.20
C VAL A 706 32.46 15.80 32.76
N PHE A 707 33.38 16.64 32.31
CA PHE A 707 34.04 16.52 31.02
C PHE A 707 35.38 15.84 31.23
N LEU A 708 35.70 14.86 30.39
CA LEU A 708 36.89 14.02 30.52
C LEU A 708 37.61 13.95 29.19
N ASP A 709 38.94 13.94 29.24
CA ASP A 709 39.82 13.74 28.09
C ASP A 709 40.88 12.70 28.43
N VAL A 710 41.09 11.75 27.52
CA VAL A 710 42.05 10.65 27.70
C VAL A 710 43.48 11.12 27.46
N ASP A 711 44.31 11.05 28.50
CA ASP A 711 45.69 11.53 28.42
C ASP A 711 46.54 10.62 27.51
N GLU A 712 47.43 11.25 26.74
CA GLU A 712 48.43 10.60 25.89
C GLU A 712 47.89 9.62 24.81
N LEU A 713 46.61 9.67 24.43
CA LEU A 713 46.05 8.79 23.39
C LEU A 713 46.86 8.84 22.09
N LYS A 714 47.30 10.03 21.68
CA LYS A 714 48.16 10.20 20.49
C LYS A 714 49.48 9.45 20.60
N ARG A 715 50.14 9.47 21.76
CA ARG A 715 51.40 8.73 22.01
C ARG A 715 51.18 7.23 21.88
N ILE A 716 50.06 6.72 22.42
CA ILE A 716 49.68 5.30 22.31
C ILE A 716 49.41 4.93 20.84
N ASN A 717 48.67 5.75 20.10
CA ASN A 717 48.42 5.55 18.67
C ASN A 717 49.70 5.55 17.85
N ASP A 718 50.60 6.50 18.10
CA ASP A 718 51.86 6.65 17.36
C ASP A 718 52.84 5.50 17.69
N THR A 719 52.78 4.93 18.90
CA THR A 719 53.70 3.87 19.36
C THR A 719 53.19 2.46 19.02
N TYR A 720 51.91 2.18 19.25
CA TYR A 720 51.31 0.83 19.18
C TYR A 720 50.24 0.69 18.09
N GLY A 721 49.96 1.76 17.34
CA GLY A 721 48.97 1.79 16.27
C GLY A 721 47.54 2.07 16.74
N HIS A 722 46.67 2.44 15.79
CA HIS A 722 45.29 2.84 16.06
C HIS A 722 44.43 1.77 16.76
N LEU A 723 44.71 0.48 16.52
CA LEU A 723 44.00 -0.61 17.20
C LEU A 723 44.26 -0.62 18.72
N ALA A 724 45.44 -0.19 19.16
CA ALA A 724 45.75 -0.04 20.57
C ALA A 724 45.04 1.18 21.19
N GLY A 725 44.92 2.28 20.44
CA GLY A 725 44.09 3.42 20.86
C GLY A 725 42.61 3.06 20.96
N ASP A 726 42.09 2.27 20.02
CA ASP A 726 40.72 1.76 20.08
C ASP A 726 40.50 0.86 21.31
N ALA A 727 41.48 0.02 21.66
CA ALA A 727 41.44 -0.80 22.86
C ALA A 727 41.48 0.05 24.14
N LEU A 728 42.31 1.09 24.17
CA LEU A 728 42.36 2.06 25.26
C LEU A 728 41.01 2.76 25.46
N LEU A 729 40.39 3.26 24.39
CA LEU A 729 39.09 3.95 24.46
C LEU A 729 37.97 3.03 24.96
N ARG A 730 37.95 1.76 24.54
CA ARG A 730 37.00 0.76 25.07
C ARG A 730 37.21 0.53 26.56
N GLU A 731 38.47 0.42 27.00
CA GLU A 731 38.76 0.17 28.42
C GLU A 731 38.44 1.38 29.31
N VAL A 732 38.73 2.60 28.85
CA VAL A 732 38.29 3.83 29.53
C VAL A 732 36.76 3.85 29.67
N SER A 733 36.04 3.38 28.65
CA SER A 733 34.58 3.33 28.65
C SER A 733 34.05 2.33 29.69
N ASN A 734 34.66 1.15 29.79
CA ASN A 734 34.32 0.17 30.82
C ASN A 734 34.59 0.72 32.22
N ALA A 735 35.77 1.31 32.43
CA ALA A 735 36.15 1.90 33.71
C ALA A 735 35.22 3.07 34.13
N LEU A 736 34.75 3.86 33.18
CA LEU A 736 33.75 4.91 33.42
C LEU A 736 32.42 4.31 33.88
N MET A 737 31.92 3.27 33.20
CA MET A 737 30.67 2.62 33.56
C MET A 737 30.73 1.97 34.95
N ASP A 738 31.88 1.40 35.34
CA ASP A 738 32.09 0.81 36.67
C ASP A 738 32.16 1.88 37.78
N ALA A 739 32.55 3.12 37.44
CA ALA A 739 32.74 4.21 38.39
C ALA A 739 31.48 5.04 38.64
N VAL A 740 30.43 4.90 37.83
CA VAL A 740 29.20 5.71 37.89
C VAL A 740 27.99 4.85 38.30
N ARG A 741 26.86 5.50 38.61
CA ARG A 741 25.59 4.83 38.94
C ARG A 741 24.78 4.59 37.68
N GLY A 742 23.81 3.67 37.73
CA GLY A 742 22.92 3.40 36.59
C GLY A 742 22.03 4.57 36.15
N GLU A 743 21.87 5.58 37.02
CA GLU A 743 21.13 6.82 36.74
C GLU A 743 22.00 7.91 36.07
N ASP A 744 23.32 7.77 36.11
CA ASP A 744 24.28 8.68 35.48
C ASP A 744 24.35 8.42 33.97
N VAL A 745 24.53 9.47 33.18
CA VAL A 745 24.58 9.33 31.71
C VAL A 745 25.99 9.57 31.23
N VAL A 746 26.64 8.50 30.77
CA VAL A 746 27.99 8.52 30.18
C VAL A 746 27.88 8.55 28.67
N ALA A 747 28.63 9.45 28.03
CA ALA A 747 28.69 9.55 26.58
C ALA A 747 30.11 9.82 26.07
N ARG A 748 30.41 9.36 24.85
CA ARG A 748 31.59 9.78 24.10
C ARG A 748 31.25 11.05 23.31
N TYR A 749 31.92 12.14 23.65
CA TYR A 749 31.64 13.47 23.09
C TYR A 749 32.49 13.77 21.84
N GLY A 750 33.72 13.26 21.82
CA GLY A 750 34.72 13.46 20.77
C GLY A 750 35.59 12.23 20.53
N GLY A 751 36.76 12.42 19.92
CA GLY A 751 37.69 11.33 19.63
C GLY A 751 38.25 10.68 20.89
N ASP A 752 38.80 11.51 21.78
CA ASP A 752 39.39 11.20 23.09
C ASP A 752 38.57 11.76 24.26
N GLU A 753 37.43 12.40 23.96
CA GLU A 753 36.63 13.14 24.92
C GLU A 753 35.37 12.38 25.34
N PHE A 754 35.10 12.35 26.64
CA PHE A 754 33.93 11.76 27.27
C PHE A 754 33.23 12.76 28.17
N VAL A 755 31.94 12.58 28.36
CA VAL A 755 31.13 13.41 29.26
C VAL A 755 30.24 12.53 30.13
N VAL A 756 30.07 12.94 31.37
CA VAL A 756 29.19 12.29 32.34
C VAL A 756 28.22 13.33 32.89
N LEU A 757 26.93 13.07 32.76
CA LEU A 757 25.88 13.82 33.43
C LEU A 757 25.54 13.11 34.74
N LEU A 758 25.54 13.85 35.85
CA LEU A 758 25.26 13.38 37.19
C LEU A 758 23.95 14.04 37.70
N PRO A 759 22.78 13.46 37.43
CA PRO A 759 21.50 14.01 37.88
C PRO A 759 21.44 14.16 39.39
N ALA A 760 20.75 15.19 39.89
CA ALA A 760 20.53 15.45 41.32
C ALA A 760 21.81 15.40 42.19
N THR A 761 22.96 15.72 41.59
CA THR A 761 24.28 15.67 42.25
C THR A 761 24.87 17.07 42.34
N PRO A 762 24.89 17.71 43.53
CA PRO A 762 25.50 19.03 43.75
C PRO A 762 27.03 18.97 43.83
N ALA A 763 27.70 20.12 43.73
CA ALA A 763 29.15 20.24 43.59
C ALA A 763 30.01 19.42 44.59
N PRO A 764 29.71 19.39 45.91
CA PRO A 764 30.52 18.62 46.86
C PRO A 764 30.44 17.10 46.61
N ALA A 765 29.27 16.61 46.19
CA ALA A 765 29.06 15.20 45.88
C ALA A 765 29.69 14.85 44.52
N ALA A 766 29.58 15.76 43.55
CA ALA A 766 30.18 15.57 42.22
C ALA A 766 31.71 15.47 42.29
N ALA A 767 32.37 16.25 43.15
CA ALA A 767 33.81 16.14 43.37
C ALA A 767 34.25 14.75 43.86
N SER A 768 33.42 14.09 44.68
CA SER A 768 33.68 12.71 45.12
C SER A 768 33.54 11.71 43.97
N VAL A 769 32.59 11.93 43.05
CA VAL A 769 32.41 11.11 41.84
C VAL A 769 33.59 11.30 40.88
N VAL A 770 34.06 12.53 40.68
CA VAL A 770 35.26 12.84 39.86
C VAL A 770 36.48 12.09 40.38
N GLN A 771 36.72 12.11 41.70
CA GLN A 771 37.83 11.36 42.30
C GLN A 771 37.69 9.85 42.08
N ARG A 772 36.48 9.31 42.26
CA ARG A 772 36.19 7.89 42.03
C ARG A 772 36.42 7.48 40.58
N ILE A 773 36.02 8.31 39.62
CA ILE A 773 36.28 8.09 38.18
C ILE A 773 37.78 8.06 37.91
N SER A 774 38.52 9.06 38.41
CA SER A 774 39.98 9.14 38.26
C SER A 774 40.68 7.91 38.83
N ASP A 775 40.35 7.52 40.07
CA ASP A 775 40.95 6.38 40.75
C ASP A 775 40.57 5.04 40.10
N GLY A 776 39.35 4.94 39.59
CA GLY A 776 38.85 3.77 38.86
C GLY A 776 39.66 3.55 37.58
N ILE A 777 39.75 4.58 36.74
CA ILE A 777 40.42 4.48 35.43
C ILE A 777 41.90 4.09 35.55
N VAL A 778 42.63 4.64 36.52
CA VAL A 778 44.06 4.31 36.72
C VAL A 778 44.28 2.84 37.09
N ARG A 779 43.28 2.15 37.65
CA ARG A 779 43.38 0.72 38.04
C ARG A 779 43.18 -0.23 36.87
N HIS A 780 42.57 0.23 35.79
CA HIS A 780 42.31 -0.60 34.61
C HIS A 780 43.56 -0.76 33.74
N ARG A 781 43.61 -1.90 33.04
CA ARG A 781 44.68 -2.27 32.12
C ARG A 781 44.06 -2.75 30.81
N PHE A 782 44.71 -2.45 29.70
CA PHE A 782 44.24 -2.81 28.37
C PHE A 782 45.34 -3.50 27.56
N MET A 783 44.95 -4.28 26.57
CA MET A 783 45.87 -4.95 25.67
C MET A 783 46.22 -4.07 24.47
N ALA A 784 47.51 -3.78 24.27
CA ALA A 784 48.05 -3.18 23.06
C ALA A 784 48.79 -4.28 22.27
N GLY A 785 48.07 -4.98 21.38
CA GLY A 785 48.59 -6.16 20.69
C GLY A 785 48.82 -7.32 21.66
N ARG A 786 50.08 -7.59 22.02
CA ARG A 786 50.47 -8.66 22.97
C ARG A 786 50.91 -8.13 24.34
N GLU A 787 50.96 -6.81 24.51
CA GLU A 787 51.42 -6.17 25.74
C GLU A 787 50.24 -5.67 26.57
N LEU A 788 50.31 -5.87 27.89
CA LEU A 788 49.32 -5.37 28.84
C LEU A 788 49.80 -4.03 29.40
N LEU A 789 49.13 -2.95 29.03
CA LEU A 789 49.47 -1.59 29.42
C LEU A 789 48.48 -1.04 30.45
N GLN A 790 48.95 -0.10 31.27
CA GLN A 790 48.09 0.67 32.18
C GLN A 790 47.54 1.89 31.42
N ILE A 791 46.32 2.31 31.76
CA ILE A 791 45.77 3.55 31.23
C ILE A 791 46.62 4.74 31.72
N PRO A 792 47.12 5.63 30.84
CA PRO A 792 48.01 6.74 31.23
C PRO A 792 47.42 7.68 32.28
N GLY A 793 46.10 7.85 32.26
CA GLY A 793 45.37 8.79 33.10
C GLY A 793 44.26 9.46 32.30
N VAL A 794 43.50 10.31 32.99
CA VAL A 794 42.48 11.15 32.38
C VAL A 794 42.52 12.53 33.03
N SER A 795 42.31 13.55 32.20
CA SER A 795 42.07 14.90 32.67
C SER A 795 40.57 15.12 32.83
N LEU A 796 40.16 15.78 33.92
CA LEU A 796 38.75 15.92 34.32
C LEU A 796 38.37 17.39 34.57
N GLY A 797 37.22 17.82 34.05
CA GLY A 797 36.62 19.13 34.28
C GLY A 797 35.22 18.98 34.85
N LEU A 798 34.88 19.78 35.86
CA LEU A 798 33.58 19.76 36.53
C LEU A 798 32.86 21.08 36.26
N ALA A 799 31.55 21.02 35.99
CA ALA A 799 30.65 22.17 36.01
C ALA A 799 29.32 21.80 36.67
N ASN A 800 28.69 22.76 37.32
CA ASN A 800 27.52 22.58 38.17
C ASN A 800 26.37 23.49 37.73
N PHE A 801 25.18 22.94 37.58
CA PHE A 801 23.97 23.72 37.33
C PHE A 801 23.32 24.14 38.65
N PRO A 802 22.87 25.41 38.80
CA PRO A 802 22.94 26.51 37.82
C PRO A 802 24.18 27.42 37.97
N GLU A 803 25.09 27.16 38.92
CA GLU A 803 26.19 28.07 39.29
C GLU A 803 27.16 28.37 38.15
N ASP A 804 27.50 27.36 37.35
CA ASP A 804 28.48 27.45 36.26
C ASP A 804 27.84 27.68 34.88
N GLY A 805 26.50 27.79 34.81
CA GLY A 805 25.75 28.00 33.57
C GLY A 805 24.30 27.53 33.66
N THR A 806 23.43 28.11 32.82
CA THR A 806 22.00 27.73 32.74
C THR A 806 21.62 27.07 31.41
N THR A 807 22.53 27.06 30.45
CA THR A 807 22.38 26.38 29.16
C THR A 807 23.35 25.21 29.04
N ALA A 808 23.09 24.28 28.12
CA ALA A 808 23.98 23.16 27.87
C ALA A 808 25.34 23.64 27.35
N GLU A 809 25.35 24.66 26.48
CA GLU A 809 26.58 25.26 25.97
C GLU A 809 27.44 25.88 27.08
N ASP A 810 26.83 26.63 28.01
CA ASP A 810 27.56 27.28 29.10
C ASP A 810 28.20 26.26 30.05
N LEU A 811 27.44 25.23 30.43
CA LEU A 811 27.93 24.17 31.31
C LEU A 811 29.09 23.41 30.67
N LEU A 812 28.96 23.02 29.39
CA LEU A 812 30.01 22.32 28.66
C LEU A 812 31.27 23.19 28.52
N ALA A 813 31.11 24.47 28.20
CA ALA A 813 32.22 25.41 28.11
C ALA A 813 32.93 25.62 29.46
N SER A 814 32.18 25.67 30.57
CA SER A 814 32.75 25.79 31.91
C SER A 814 33.51 24.53 32.34
N ALA A 815 32.95 23.35 32.04
CA ALA A 815 33.60 22.07 32.33
C ALA A 815 34.91 21.92 31.53
N ASP A 816 34.89 22.24 30.24
CA ASP A 816 36.07 22.23 29.37
C ASP A 816 37.15 23.23 29.84
N ALA A 817 36.75 24.45 30.22
CA ALA A 817 37.68 25.43 30.78
C ALA A 817 38.34 24.94 32.09
N THR A 818 37.62 24.17 32.90
CA THR A 818 38.15 23.55 34.13
C THR A 818 39.12 22.41 33.82
N LEU A 819 38.79 21.56 32.83
CA LEU A 819 39.67 20.52 32.31
C LEU A 819 40.99 21.11 31.78
N TYR A 820 40.91 22.17 30.97
CA TYR A 820 42.09 22.83 30.41
C TYR A 820 43.00 23.43 31.50
N ARG A 821 42.42 23.98 32.58
CA ARG A 821 43.18 24.48 33.74
C ARG A 821 43.91 23.35 34.48
N GLN A 822 43.32 22.16 34.57
CA GLN A 822 43.99 21.01 35.17
C GLN A 822 45.15 20.52 34.30
N LYS A 823 44.95 20.37 32.98
CA LYS A 823 46.02 19.99 32.05
C LYS A 823 47.25 20.89 32.15
N ARG A 824 47.05 22.21 32.28
CA ARG A 824 48.13 23.20 32.45
C ARG A 824 48.87 23.14 33.80
N ARG A 825 48.29 22.52 34.83
CA ARG A 825 48.94 22.33 36.14
C ARG A 825 49.70 21.01 36.24
N ALA A 826 49.33 20.02 35.41
CA ALA A 826 49.94 18.70 35.36
C ALA A 826 51.07 18.60 34.32
N SER A 827 51.12 19.53 33.35
CA SER A 827 52.26 19.75 32.43
C SER A 827 53.31 20.64 33.08
#